data_AF-A0A426TTI6-F1
#
_entry.id   AF-A0A426TTI6-F1
#
_cell.length_a   1.000
_cell.length_b   1.000
_cell.length_c   1.000
_cell.angle_alpha   90.00
_cell.angle_beta   90.00
_cell.angle_gamma   90.00
#
_symmetry.space_group_name_H-M   'P 1'
#
loop_
_entity.id
_entity.type
_entity.pdbx_description
1 polymer ?
#
loop_
_entity_poly.entity_id
_entity_poly.type
_entity_poly.pdbx_seq_one_letter_code
_entity_poly.pdbx_strand_id
1 'polypeptide(L)'
;MRVPEIYHRYPRLTSSITAWLPALLLVVSVAYLGIQILRGMWDLAGQAPRLPGFAQALDPLLALLDGQPRLRATTIYELAPNLLGPLLWAGLALFVALYLRNALPSIRSSHVGLLVEFAGSWLPLRWEELRLLRVTQDAAGERFIILAEVQPGRLTTWHRFYGLLYGLRWHPGFLISSQIGQAEQLIQTIITQSERAARAIDGVQAVQLREDLRSPLFQLLLGPTALLGSSAKGAEQRGTSISIPSIEGGPIKATYAPRLKAIVSSLTLLLGLALLLSYLSYWVRFLALSVPGVRSTWPFSSLLTTPGYADLLNAYPDQAVPFMGVATVVGLPAPWWHLIAAHLMLLLGLPLLLWLRQLMPSMEARDEGMFVRGTLGDRGRLIPWQQVTAFKATEIDEERQVVLLQAARMPAATRINSLLYDGSSTPGVFIASQINNFEPLLGEALNQLAPIEATEGQAPILQQEARSWLIWLLFDRKAALYALVNEARAEMETQTLEAKRVLRSGKPSLFLALFPALLLLVGGLLAVSPPGAGLLFAFLFLWLFALLEWPMVSQLSMLLDQKTDGGYEGARAYYLYPQSQLPRILPLLAALYFQIIGLPLLAILAWIGAIVWAYFLTVDLCTTLYDWKGSQAILGGLMPVVWQMLLLVAFLLL
;
A
#
# COMPACT_ATOMS: atom_id res chain seq x y z
N MET A 1 34.81 34.00 -15.39
CA MET A 1 33.65 33.54 -16.18
C MET A 1 32.45 33.46 -15.25
N ARG A 2 31.36 34.20 -15.51
CA ARG A 2 30.13 34.12 -14.72
C ARG A 2 29.40 32.85 -15.13
N VAL A 3 29.26 31.87 -14.23
CA VAL A 3 28.40 30.71 -14.48
C VAL A 3 26.96 31.25 -14.58
N PRO A 4 26.26 31.07 -15.71
CA PRO A 4 24.88 31.52 -15.84
C PRO A 4 24.00 30.83 -14.80
N GLU A 5 22.99 31.54 -14.29
CA GLU A 5 22.00 30.96 -13.39
C GLU A 5 21.20 29.91 -14.17
N ILE A 6 21.26 28.65 -13.73
CA ILE A 6 20.55 27.55 -14.39
C ILE A 6 19.32 27.22 -13.57
N TYR A 7 18.21 27.02 -14.28
CA TYR A 7 16.91 26.91 -13.68
C TYR A 7 16.32 25.51 -13.90
N HIS A 8 16.18 24.75 -12.81
CA HIS A 8 15.76 23.34 -12.83
C HIS A 8 14.30 23.21 -12.39
N ARG A 9 13.44 22.72 -13.29
CA ARG A 9 12.00 22.50 -13.06
C ARG A 9 11.59 21.06 -13.33
N TYR A 10 10.56 20.61 -12.62
CA TYR A 10 9.89 19.36 -12.91
C TYR A 10 8.96 19.48 -14.13
N PRO A 11 8.69 18.36 -14.85
CA PRO A 11 7.68 18.29 -15.88
C PRO A 11 6.33 18.81 -15.42
N ARG A 12 5.59 19.45 -16.32
CA ARG A 12 4.27 20.00 -15.98
C ARG A 12 3.34 18.96 -15.39
N LEU A 13 3.33 17.74 -15.94
CA LEU A 13 2.48 16.65 -15.46
C LEU A 13 2.77 16.28 -14.00
N THR A 14 4.05 16.15 -13.61
CA THR A 14 4.42 15.78 -12.24
C THR A 14 4.11 16.92 -11.28
N SER A 15 4.43 18.17 -11.65
CA SER A 15 4.07 19.35 -10.87
C SER A 15 2.55 19.54 -10.73
N SER A 16 1.77 19.19 -11.75
CA SER A 16 0.31 19.25 -11.72
C SER A 16 -0.24 18.18 -10.80
N ILE A 17 0.22 16.93 -10.89
CA ILE A 17 -0.26 15.85 -10.03
C ILE A 17 0.05 16.16 -8.55
N THR A 18 1.27 16.61 -8.24
CA THR A 18 1.66 16.97 -6.87
C THR A 18 0.96 18.21 -6.34
N ALA A 19 0.39 19.05 -7.20
CA ALA A 19 -0.46 20.17 -6.80
C ALA A 19 -1.93 19.77 -6.65
N TRP A 20 -2.52 19.12 -7.65
CA TRP A 20 -3.95 18.84 -7.73
C TRP A 20 -4.41 17.76 -6.75
N LEU A 21 -3.66 16.69 -6.58
CA LEU A 21 -4.06 15.58 -5.70
C LEU A 21 -4.19 16.01 -4.23
N PRO A 22 -3.19 16.68 -3.62
CA PRO A 22 -3.35 17.22 -2.28
C PRO A 22 -4.35 18.39 -2.20
N ALA A 23 -4.47 19.21 -3.24
CA ALA A 23 -5.49 20.26 -3.27
C ALA A 23 -6.90 19.67 -3.24
N LEU A 24 -7.15 18.60 -4.00
CA LEU A 24 -8.43 17.89 -4.01
C LEU A 24 -8.72 17.27 -2.64
N LEU A 25 -7.73 16.63 -2.00
CA LEU A 25 -7.86 16.13 -0.63
C LEU A 25 -8.25 17.25 0.34
N LEU A 26 -7.57 18.39 0.28
CA LEU A 26 -7.86 19.55 1.13
C LEU A 26 -9.26 20.11 0.86
N VAL A 27 -9.65 20.26 -0.41
CA VAL A 27 -10.99 20.75 -0.81
C VAL A 27 -12.07 19.82 -0.27
N VAL A 28 -11.90 18.50 -0.40
CA VAL A 28 -12.85 17.52 0.13
C VAL A 28 -12.91 17.59 1.65
N SER A 29 -11.78 17.68 2.35
CA SER A 29 -11.75 17.78 3.82
C SER A 29 -12.32 19.10 4.35
N VAL A 30 -12.05 20.22 3.66
CA VAL A 30 -12.62 21.54 4.01
C VAL A 30 -14.10 21.59 3.69
N ALA A 31 -14.54 21.03 2.57
CA ALA A 31 -15.96 20.90 2.25
C ALA A 31 -16.67 20.06 3.32
N TYR A 32 -16.08 18.93 3.70
CA TYR A 32 -16.59 18.10 4.80
C TYR A 32 -16.68 18.88 6.13
N LEU A 33 -15.62 19.57 6.53
CA LEU A 33 -15.63 20.41 7.73
C LEU A 33 -16.69 21.52 7.65
N GLY A 34 -16.76 22.23 6.52
CA GLY A 34 -17.73 23.31 6.29
C GLY A 34 -19.16 22.80 6.36
N ILE A 35 -19.42 21.62 5.79
CA ILE A 35 -20.71 20.94 5.92
C ILE A 35 -21.01 20.64 7.40
N GLN A 36 -20.05 20.11 8.17
CA GLN A 36 -20.27 19.81 9.59
C GLN A 36 -20.52 21.07 10.43
N ILE A 37 -19.82 22.17 10.15
CA ILE A 37 -20.03 23.46 10.82
C ILE A 37 -21.42 24.01 10.49
N LEU A 38 -21.78 24.05 9.21
CA LEU A 38 -23.04 24.64 8.75
C LEU A 38 -24.25 23.84 9.27
N ARG A 39 -24.10 22.52 9.35
CA ARG A 39 -25.05 21.64 10.01
C ARG A 39 -25.13 21.84 11.52
N GLY A 40 -23.99 21.99 12.20
CA GLY A 40 -23.95 22.32 13.62
C GLY A 40 -24.64 23.66 13.92
N MET A 41 -24.45 24.65 13.06
CA MET A 41 -25.13 25.94 13.17
C MET A 41 -26.65 25.83 12.97
N TRP A 42 -27.11 24.99 12.04
CA TRP A 42 -28.54 24.72 11.88
C TRP A 42 -29.16 24.06 13.10
N ASP A 43 -28.45 23.13 13.73
CA ASP A 43 -28.91 22.49 14.96
C ASP A 43 -29.03 23.49 16.11
N LEU A 44 -28.02 24.35 16.29
CA LEU A 44 -28.02 25.43 17.28
C LEU A 44 -29.13 26.46 17.04
N ALA A 45 -29.47 26.72 15.78
CA ALA A 45 -30.53 27.64 15.39
C ALA A 45 -31.95 27.04 15.54
N GLY A 46 -32.06 25.75 15.90
CA GLY A 46 -33.35 25.06 16.03
C GLY A 46 -34.12 24.90 14.71
N GLN A 47 -33.52 25.23 13.57
CA GLN A 47 -34.17 25.13 12.26
C GLN A 47 -34.20 23.67 11.80
N ALA A 48 -35.38 23.17 11.41
CA ALA A 48 -35.45 21.95 10.61
C ALA A 48 -34.89 22.26 9.21
N PRO A 49 -34.20 21.32 8.54
CA PRO A 49 -33.63 21.53 7.21
C PRO A 49 -34.75 21.57 6.17
N ARG A 50 -35.53 22.64 6.15
CA ARG A 50 -36.45 22.98 5.07
C ARG A 50 -36.01 24.35 4.55
N LEU A 51 -34.98 24.32 3.71
CA LEU A 51 -34.53 25.50 2.97
C LEU A 51 -35.54 25.83 1.86
N PRO A 52 -35.86 27.11 1.62
CA PRO A 52 -36.81 27.49 0.57
C PRO A 52 -36.20 27.38 -0.84
N GLY A 53 -36.94 26.73 -1.75
CA GLY A 53 -36.92 26.91 -3.22
C GLY A 53 -35.67 26.47 -3.99
N PHE A 54 -34.49 27.02 -3.70
CA PHE A 54 -33.27 26.77 -4.47
C PHE A 54 -32.48 25.54 -3.99
N ALA A 55 -32.79 25.05 -2.78
CA ALA A 55 -32.09 23.95 -2.12
C ALA A 55 -32.68 22.55 -2.40
N GLN A 56 -33.85 22.43 -3.04
CA GLN A 56 -34.42 21.12 -3.41
C GLN A 56 -33.54 20.37 -4.44
N ALA A 57 -32.77 21.10 -5.25
CA ALA A 57 -31.75 20.49 -6.12
C ALA A 57 -30.56 19.91 -5.34
N LEU A 58 -30.37 20.33 -4.08
CA LEU A 58 -29.35 19.84 -3.16
C LEU A 58 -29.89 18.74 -2.24
N ASP A 59 -31.20 18.42 -2.26
CA ASP A 59 -31.79 17.35 -1.44
C ASP A 59 -31.10 15.96 -1.58
N PRO A 60 -30.67 15.50 -2.76
CA PRO A 60 -29.93 14.24 -2.85
C PRO A 60 -28.52 14.35 -2.24
N LEU A 61 -27.91 15.53 -2.31
CA LEU A 61 -26.62 15.82 -1.69
C LEU A 61 -26.79 15.92 -0.17
N LEU A 62 -27.86 16.57 0.31
CA LEU A 62 -28.27 16.64 1.72
C LEU A 62 -28.66 15.27 2.29
N ALA A 63 -29.29 14.39 1.51
CA ALA A 63 -29.60 13.01 1.90
C ALA A 63 -28.36 12.10 1.96
N LEU A 64 -27.44 12.24 0.99
CA LEU A 64 -26.10 11.61 1.05
C LEU A 64 -25.31 12.09 2.28
N LEU A 65 -25.53 13.35 2.64
CA LEU A 65 -24.94 14.01 3.78
C LEU A 65 -25.60 13.60 5.11
N ASP A 66 -26.92 13.47 5.18
CA ASP A 66 -27.73 13.10 6.35
C ASP A 66 -27.78 11.59 6.64
N GLY A 67 -27.28 10.74 5.74
CA GLY A 67 -27.19 9.29 5.93
C GLY A 67 -26.27 8.82 7.07
N GLN A 68 -25.54 9.74 7.72
CA GLN A 68 -24.83 9.46 8.96
C GLN A 68 -25.72 9.91 10.12
N PRO A 69 -26.14 9.00 11.03
CA PRO A 69 -26.89 9.40 12.20
C PRO A 69 -26.03 10.45 12.97
N ARG A 70 -26.65 11.51 13.52
CA ARG A 70 -25.97 12.59 14.30
C ARG A 70 -26.77 13.02 15.52
N LEU A 71 -26.08 13.40 16.60
CA LEU A 71 -26.72 14.08 17.73
C LEU A 71 -26.91 15.56 17.42
N ARG A 72 -28.14 16.02 17.57
CA ARG A 72 -28.50 17.42 17.39
C ARG A 72 -27.84 18.24 18.50
N ALA A 73 -26.84 19.05 18.16
CA ALA A 73 -26.18 19.91 19.14
C ALA A 73 -27.08 21.10 19.44
N THR A 74 -27.53 21.22 20.69
CA THR A 74 -28.34 22.36 21.16
C THR A 74 -27.48 23.44 21.78
N THR A 75 -26.25 23.11 22.17
CA THR A 75 -25.28 24.05 22.74
C THR A 75 -23.92 23.98 22.04
N ILE A 76 -23.14 25.08 22.09
CA ILE A 76 -21.79 25.15 21.50
C ILE A 76 -20.85 24.11 22.13
N TYR A 77 -21.05 23.79 23.41
CA TYR A 77 -20.27 22.79 24.14
C TYR A 77 -20.51 21.36 23.62
N GLU A 78 -21.71 21.05 23.12
CA GLU A 78 -22.02 19.78 22.45
C GLU A 78 -21.47 19.73 21.01
N LEU A 79 -21.40 20.88 20.35
CA LEU A 79 -20.90 20.99 18.98
C LEU A 79 -19.37 20.79 18.90
N ALA A 80 -18.62 21.32 19.87
CA ALA A 80 -17.15 21.27 19.86
C ALA A 80 -16.53 19.86 19.72
N PRO A 81 -16.92 18.84 20.53
CA PRO A 81 -16.41 17.48 20.36
C PRO A 81 -16.80 16.85 19.02
N ASN A 82 -17.98 17.19 18.47
CA ASN A 82 -18.42 16.70 17.17
C ASN A 82 -17.59 17.29 16.01
N LEU A 83 -17.05 18.50 16.17
CA LEU A 83 -16.19 19.14 15.18
C LEU A 83 -14.71 18.71 15.28
N LEU A 84 -14.28 18.12 16.40
CA LEU A 84 -12.88 17.73 16.63
C LEU A 84 -12.37 16.77 15.56
N GLY A 85 -13.14 15.71 15.25
CA GLY A 85 -12.78 14.72 14.22
C GLY A 85 -12.60 15.37 12.84
N PRO A 86 -13.60 16.09 12.31
CA PRO A 86 -13.48 16.85 11.08
C PRO A 86 -12.33 17.88 11.07
N LEU A 87 -12.08 18.57 12.18
CA LEU A 87 -10.97 19.52 12.33
C LEU A 87 -9.61 18.83 12.25
N LEU A 88 -9.44 17.71 12.96
CA LEU A 88 -8.23 16.91 12.91
C LEU A 88 -7.98 16.38 11.50
N TRP A 89 -9.03 15.96 10.80
CA TRP A 89 -8.93 15.52 9.41
C TRP A 89 -8.55 16.65 8.46
N ALA A 90 -9.20 17.80 8.57
CA ALA A 90 -8.85 18.98 7.77
C ALA A 90 -7.42 19.45 8.07
N GLY A 91 -7.00 19.41 9.33
CA GLY A 91 -5.64 19.71 9.75
C GLY A 91 -4.62 18.73 9.17
N LEU A 92 -4.91 17.43 9.20
CA LEU A 92 -4.06 16.40 8.61
C LEU A 92 -4.01 16.52 7.08
N ALA A 93 -5.15 16.73 6.42
CA ALA A 93 -5.24 16.94 4.98
C ALA A 93 -4.44 18.18 4.55
N LEU A 94 -4.53 19.28 5.30
CA LEU A 94 -3.73 20.48 5.10
C LEU A 94 -2.24 20.20 5.29
N PHE A 95 -1.87 19.47 6.34
CA PHE A 95 -0.48 19.08 6.59
C PHE A 95 0.08 18.26 5.43
N VAL A 96 -0.64 17.21 5.00
CA VAL A 96 -0.28 16.37 3.85
C VAL A 96 -0.20 17.19 2.57
N ALA A 97 -1.14 18.12 2.37
CA ALA A 97 -1.18 18.94 1.19
C ALA A 97 0.01 19.91 1.10
N LEU A 98 0.33 20.58 2.19
CA LEU A 98 1.52 21.42 2.30
C LEU A 98 2.80 20.59 2.18
N TYR A 99 2.80 19.35 2.67
CA TYR A 99 3.96 18.48 2.63
C TYR A 99 4.28 18.08 1.19
N LEU A 100 3.30 17.51 0.48
CA LEU A 100 3.44 17.05 -0.89
C LEU A 100 3.72 18.20 -1.86
N ARG A 101 3.02 19.33 -1.70
CA ARG A 101 3.22 20.51 -2.55
C ARG A 101 4.65 21.07 -2.47
N ASN A 102 5.26 21.03 -1.28
CA ASN A 102 6.62 21.52 -1.07
C ASN A 102 7.69 20.41 -1.13
N ALA A 103 7.30 19.14 -1.35
CA ALA A 103 8.23 18.02 -1.34
C ALA A 103 9.20 18.04 -2.54
N LEU A 104 8.79 18.60 -3.68
CA LEU A 104 9.58 18.66 -4.91
C LEU A 104 9.78 20.11 -5.36
N PRO A 105 10.67 20.87 -4.68
CA PRO A 105 10.89 22.29 -4.96
C PRO A 105 11.63 22.49 -6.29
N SER A 106 11.35 23.59 -7.00
CA SER A 106 12.22 24.01 -8.11
C SER A 106 13.51 24.63 -7.58
N ILE A 107 14.60 24.46 -8.31
CA ILE A 107 15.95 24.78 -7.83
C ILE A 107 16.64 25.67 -8.85
N ARG A 108 17.26 26.76 -8.39
CA ARG A 108 18.18 27.55 -9.20
C ARG A 108 19.59 27.34 -8.69
N SER A 109 20.51 27.06 -9.60
CA SER A 109 21.93 26.93 -9.28
C SER A 109 22.68 28.17 -9.77
N SER A 110 23.57 28.69 -8.91
CA SER A 110 24.41 29.85 -9.20
C SER A 110 25.82 29.63 -8.64
N HIS A 111 26.77 30.50 -8.99
CA HIS A 111 28.12 30.45 -8.43
C HIS A 111 28.16 30.74 -6.91
N VAL A 112 27.18 31.46 -6.37
CA VAL A 112 27.12 31.81 -4.94
C VAL A 112 26.50 30.68 -4.10
N GLY A 113 25.54 29.96 -4.67
CA GLY A 113 24.77 28.94 -3.97
C GLY A 113 23.55 28.46 -4.74
N LEU A 114 22.68 27.77 -4.02
CA LEU A 114 21.39 27.29 -4.50
C LEU A 114 20.27 28.22 -4.02
N LEU A 115 19.28 28.45 -4.87
CA LEU A 115 17.99 28.99 -4.47
C LEU A 115 16.97 27.85 -4.54
N VAL A 116 16.35 27.52 -3.41
CA VAL A 116 15.32 26.48 -3.32
C VAL A 116 13.96 27.13 -3.16
N GLU A 117 13.02 26.79 -4.04
CA GLU A 117 11.67 27.32 -3.96
C GLU A 117 10.91 26.72 -2.75
N PHE A 118 10.35 27.57 -1.89
CA PHE A 118 9.52 27.15 -0.78
C PHE A 118 8.37 28.14 -0.57
N ALA A 119 7.13 27.63 -0.58
CA ALA A 119 5.93 28.44 -0.37
C ALA A 119 5.83 29.70 -1.26
N GLY A 120 6.31 29.63 -2.51
CA GLY A 120 6.31 30.76 -3.46
C GLY A 120 7.43 31.78 -3.26
N SER A 121 8.36 31.53 -2.34
CA SER A 121 9.56 32.32 -2.09
C SER A 121 10.82 31.52 -2.40
N TRP A 122 11.97 32.19 -2.55
CA TRP A 122 13.25 31.55 -2.78
C TRP A 122 14.09 31.59 -1.50
N LEU A 123 14.44 30.41 -1.00
CA LEU A 123 15.35 30.25 0.14
C LEU A 123 16.80 30.19 -0.37
N PRO A 124 17.66 31.16 -0.01
CA PRO A 124 19.06 31.12 -0.40
C PRO A 124 19.84 30.15 0.49
N LEU A 125 20.55 29.24 -0.15
CA LEU A 125 21.44 28.27 0.47
C LEU A 125 22.84 28.45 -0.11
N ARG A 126 23.83 28.66 0.75
CA ARG A 126 25.22 28.75 0.30
C ARG A 126 25.81 27.35 0.14
N TRP A 127 26.83 27.23 -0.71
CA TRP A 127 27.53 25.95 -0.92
C TRP A 127 28.14 25.38 0.36
N GLU A 128 28.60 26.23 1.28
CA GLU A 128 29.16 25.86 2.60
C GLU A 128 28.12 25.29 3.59
N GLU A 129 26.82 25.50 3.32
CA GLU A 129 25.74 25.12 4.22
C GLU A 129 25.19 23.71 3.91
N LEU A 130 25.53 23.18 2.73
CA LEU A 130 25.22 21.81 2.35
C LEU A 130 26.17 20.87 3.08
N ARG A 131 25.62 19.88 3.78
CA ARG A 131 26.43 18.89 4.52
C ARG A 131 26.55 17.57 3.78
N LEU A 132 25.43 17.07 3.27
CA LEU A 132 25.36 15.68 2.84
C LEU A 132 24.28 15.50 1.78
N LEU A 133 24.60 14.75 0.73
CA LEU A 133 23.64 14.30 -0.27
C LEU A 133 23.41 12.82 -0.05
N ARG A 134 22.24 12.44 0.44
CA ARG A 134 21.83 11.03 0.50
C ARG A 134 21.14 10.69 -0.79
N VAL A 135 21.61 9.65 -1.47
CA VAL A 135 21.01 9.21 -2.73
C VAL A 135 20.28 7.90 -2.48
N THR A 136 18.99 7.87 -2.79
CA THR A 136 18.22 6.62 -2.92
C THR A 136 17.94 6.42 -4.40
N GLN A 137 18.58 5.42 -5.00
CA GLN A 137 18.38 5.06 -6.41
C GLN A 137 17.52 3.81 -6.52
N ASP A 138 16.78 3.72 -7.61
CA ASP A 138 16.13 2.50 -8.09
C ASP A 138 17.19 1.51 -8.61
N ALA A 139 16.79 0.25 -8.71
CA ALA A 139 17.58 -0.88 -9.16
C ALA A 139 18.35 -0.64 -10.46
N ALA A 140 17.66 -0.07 -11.46
CA ALA A 140 18.19 0.19 -12.78
C ALA A 140 18.99 1.51 -12.85
N GLY A 141 19.12 2.26 -11.74
CA GLY A 141 19.76 3.57 -11.70
C GLY A 141 19.00 4.71 -12.41
N GLU A 142 17.95 4.40 -13.19
CA GLU A 142 17.18 5.39 -13.98
C GLU A 142 16.41 6.39 -13.11
N ARG A 143 15.94 5.97 -11.93
CA ARG A 143 15.15 6.80 -11.03
C ARG A 143 15.87 6.95 -9.71
N PHE A 144 15.93 8.16 -9.19
CA PHE A 144 16.52 8.42 -7.88
C PHE A 144 15.81 9.55 -7.15
N ILE A 145 15.93 9.54 -5.82
CA ILE A 145 15.52 10.61 -4.91
C ILE A 145 16.71 10.93 -4.02
N ILE A 146 17.11 12.18 -4.01
CA ILE A 146 18.22 12.70 -3.22
C ILE A 146 17.67 13.55 -2.09
N LEU A 147 18.09 13.30 -0.86
CA LEU A 147 17.92 14.23 0.24
C LEU A 147 19.19 15.06 0.39
N ALA A 148 19.07 16.37 0.15
CA ALA A 148 20.12 17.33 0.46
C ALA A 148 19.96 17.83 1.90
N GLU A 149 20.83 17.40 2.80
CA GLU A 149 20.86 17.84 4.20
C GLU A 149 21.64 19.14 4.35
N VAL A 150 21.06 20.08 5.11
CA VAL A 150 21.58 21.42 5.33
C VAL A 150 21.89 21.62 6.82
N GLN A 151 22.80 22.54 7.14
CA GLN A 151 23.03 22.97 8.51
C GLN A 151 21.75 23.49 9.21
N PRO A 152 21.57 23.22 10.51
CA PRO A 152 20.42 23.68 11.27
C PRO A 152 20.35 25.21 11.32
N GLY A 153 19.14 25.76 11.13
CA GLY A 153 18.88 27.21 11.20
C GLY A 153 18.82 27.94 9.85
N ARG A 154 19.20 27.28 8.74
CA ARG A 154 19.12 27.87 7.38
C ARG A 154 17.83 27.52 6.63
N LEU A 155 17.24 26.37 6.95
CA LEU A 155 15.94 25.94 6.43
C LEU A 155 14.86 26.05 7.50
N THR A 156 13.60 26.20 7.07
CA THR A 156 12.44 26.24 7.97
C THR A 156 12.27 24.92 8.71
N THR A 157 11.59 24.92 9.86
CA THR A 157 11.27 23.72 10.63
C THR A 157 10.56 22.65 9.79
N TRP A 158 9.82 23.08 8.75
CA TRP A 158 9.17 22.19 7.79
C TRP A 158 10.13 21.22 7.12
N HIS A 159 11.35 21.68 6.81
CA HIS A 159 12.35 20.87 6.12
C HIS A 159 12.89 19.72 6.98
N ARG A 160 12.62 19.73 8.29
CA ARG A 160 12.96 18.61 9.19
C ARG A 160 12.06 17.40 8.99
N PHE A 161 10.82 17.61 8.52
CA PHE A 161 9.91 16.50 8.21
C PHE A 161 10.41 15.67 7.03
N TYR A 162 11.08 16.29 6.05
CA TYR A 162 11.71 15.55 4.95
C TYR A 162 12.84 14.65 5.46
N GLY A 163 13.68 15.13 6.39
CA GLY A 163 14.69 14.31 7.05
C GLY A 163 14.08 13.18 7.90
N LEU A 164 12.97 13.45 8.60
CA LEU A 164 12.25 12.46 9.39
C LEU A 164 11.72 11.33 8.49
N LEU A 165 11.06 11.67 7.38
CA LEU A 165 10.47 10.67 6.49
C LEU A 165 11.52 9.93 5.66
N TYR A 166 12.64 10.58 5.34
CA TYR A 166 13.73 9.94 4.59
C TYR A 166 14.54 8.97 5.47
N GLY A 167 14.85 9.30 6.73
CA GLY A 167 15.75 8.46 7.53
C GLY A 167 15.40 8.32 9.01
N LEU A 168 14.20 8.74 9.44
CA LEU A 168 13.80 8.86 10.84
C LEU A 168 14.72 9.78 11.66
N ARG A 169 15.33 10.79 11.03
CA ARG A 169 16.22 11.74 11.71
C ARG A 169 15.68 13.15 11.59
N TRP A 170 15.67 13.90 12.68
CA TRP A 170 15.14 15.27 12.73
C TRP A 170 16.14 16.32 12.21
N HIS A 171 16.63 16.15 10.98
CA HIS A 171 17.57 17.07 10.33
C HIS A 171 16.88 17.80 9.16
N PRO A 172 17.14 19.10 8.97
CA PRO A 172 16.55 19.84 7.87
C PRO A 172 17.19 19.44 6.52
N GLY A 173 16.36 19.19 5.53
CA GLY A 173 16.80 18.96 4.16
C GLY A 173 15.66 19.15 3.16
N PHE A 174 15.99 19.08 1.87
CA PHE A 174 15.00 19.10 0.78
C PHE A 174 15.24 17.94 -0.18
N LEU A 175 14.19 17.52 -0.90
CA LEU A 175 14.24 16.37 -1.80
C LEU A 175 14.43 16.81 -3.25
N ILE A 176 15.26 16.07 -3.97
CA ILE A 176 15.48 16.23 -5.41
C ILE A 176 15.14 14.89 -6.06
N SER A 177 14.17 14.85 -6.95
CA SER A 177 13.85 13.65 -7.73
C SER A 177 14.52 13.68 -9.10
N SER A 178 14.90 12.52 -9.61
CA SER A 178 15.40 12.27 -10.98
C SER A 178 14.54 12.89 -12.08
N GLN A 179 13.25 13.12 -11.83
CA GLN A 179 12.35 13.77 -12.78
C GLN A 179 12.62 15.27 -12.97
N ILE A 180 13.50 15.89 -12.18
CA ILE A 180 13.84 17.31 -12.35
C ILE A 180 14.63 17.50 -13.65
N GLY A 181 14.33 18.56 -14.40
CA GLY A 181 15.06 18.88 -15.63
C GLY A 181 16.56 19.05 -15.36
N GLN A 182 17.39 18.36 -16.15
CA GLN A 182 18.86 18.38 -16.02
C GLN A 182 19.36 17.91 -14.64
N ALA A 183 18.76 16.86 -14.08
CA ALA A 183 19.09 16.33 -12.76
C ALA A 183 20.59 16.02 -12.57
N GLU A 184 21.22 15.36 -13.55
CA GLU A 184 22.66 15.02 -13.51
C GLU A 184 23.54 16.28 -13.46
N GLN A 185 23.23 17.26 -14.30
CA GLN A 185 23.96 18.53 -14.33
C GLN A 185 23.82 19.29 -13.00
N LEU A 186 22.64 19.26 -12.37
CA LEU A 186 22.43 19.84 -11.04
C LEU A 186 23.31 19.16 -10.00
N ILE A 187 23.33 17.82 -9.97
CA ILE A 187 24.14 17.05 -9.00
C ILE A 187 25.63 17.32 -9.18
N GLN A 188 26.12 17.29 -10.43
CA GLN A 188 27.50 17.61 -10.75
C GLN A 188 27.86 19.04 -10.32
N THR A 189 26.96 20.00 -10.53
CA THR A 189 27.15 21.38 -10.08
C THR A 189 27.25 21.46 -8.56
N ILE A 190 26.41 20.73 -7.83
CA ILE A 190 26.45 20.71 -6.36
C ILE A 190 27.78 20.14 -5.85
N ILE A 191 28.22 19.00 -6.38
CA ILE A 191 29.47 18.34 -5.97
C ILE A 191 30.66 19.25 -6.28
N THR A 192 30.78 19.72 -7.52
CA THR A 192 31.93 20.54 -7.95
C THR A 192 32.01 21.88 -7.24
N GLN A 193 30.89 22.57 -7.00
CA GLN A 193 30.90 23.87 -6.31
C GLN A 193 31.07 23.72 -4.79
N SER A 194 30.51 22.67 -4.18
CA SER A 194 30.74 22.40 -2.76
C SER A 194 32.18 22.03 -2.46
N GLU A 195 32.84 21.25 -3.32
CA GLU A 195 34.29 20.98 -3.19
C GLU A 195 35.12 22.26 -3.32
N ARG A 196 34.78 23.13 -4.26
CA ARG A 196 35.47 24.44 -4.40
C ARG A 196 35.28 25.31 -3.17
N ALA A 197 34.08 25.36 -2.60
CA ALA A 197 33.79 26.11 -1.38
C ALA A 197 34.54 25.54 -0.16
N ALA A 198 34.58 24.21 -0.02
CA ALA A 198 35.32 23.54 1.04
C ALA A 198 36.85 23.76 0.95
N ARG A 199 37.41 23.88 -0.26
CA ARG A 199 38.83 24.25 -0.46
C ARG A 199 39.12 25.73 -0.19
N ALA A 200 38.11 26.59 -0.28
CA ALA A 200 38.27 28.03 -0.12
C ALA A 200 38.07 28.52 1.33
N ILE A 201 37.40 27.73 2.18
CA ILE A 201 37.03 28.09 3.55
C ILE A 201 37.51 27.01 4.52
N ASP A 202 38.47 27.34 5.37
CA ASP A 202 38.98 26.43 6.40
C ASP A 202 37.88 26.05 7.40
N GLY A 203 37.66 24.74 7.59
CA GLY A 203 36.67 24.18 8.51
C GLY A 203 35.34 23.74 7.88
N VAL A 204 35.13 23.96 6.58
CA VAL A 204 33.95 23.48 5.85
C VAL A 204 34.25 22.12 5.21
N GLN A 205 33.47 21.09 5.53
CA GLN A 205 33.61 19.77 4.91
C GLN A 205 32.91 19.75 3.54
N ALA A 206 33.57 19.19 2.53
CA ALA A 206 32.96 18.96 1.22
C ALA A 206 31.73 18.06 1.36
N VAL A 207 30.71 18.34 0.55
CA VAL A 207 29.46 17.57 0.54
C VAL A 207 29.77 16.13 0.14
N GLN A 208 29.56 15.18 1.06
CA GLN A 208 29.75 13.77 0.76
C GLN A 208 28.49 13.21 0.10
N LEU A 209 28.65 12.63 -1.09
CA LEU A 209 27.65 11.78 -1.70
C LEU A 209 27.64 10.45 -0.93
N ARG A 210 26.55 10.18 -0.21
CA ARG A 210 26.40 8.98 0.60
C ARG A 210 25.31 8.10 0.03
N GLU A 211 25.72 7.12 -0.76
CA GLU A 211 24.85 6.09 -1.34
C GLU A 211 24.52 4.96 -0.35
N ASP A 212 25.22 4.91 0.79
CA ASP A 212 25.05 3.94 1.88
C ASP A 212 23.86 4.27 2.79
N LEU A 213 23.40 5.53 2.79
CA LEU A 213 22.30 6.03 3.62
C LEU A 213 20.99 6.17 2.83
N ARG A 214 20.49 5.04 2.32
CA ARG A 214 19.23 4.96 1.55
C ARG A 214 18.01 4.96 2.47
N SER A 215 16.90 5.54 1.99
CA SER A 215 15.63 5.58 2.71
C SER A 215 14.75 4.37 2.35
N PRO A 216 14.29 3.55 3.32
CA PRO A 216 13.40 2.42 3.01
C PRO A 216 12.02 2.88 2.51
N LEU A 217 11.53 4.03 2.97
CA LEU A 217 10.24 4.59 2.54
C LEU A 217 10.32 5.07 1.09
N PHE A 218 11.37 5.81 0.74
CA PHE A 218 11.54 6.26 -0.65
C PHE A 218 12.01 5.14 -1.59
N GLN A 219 12.66 4.10 -1.07
CA GLN A 219 12.86 2.85 -1.82
C GLN A 219 11.51 2.24 -2.18
N LEU A 220 10.60 2.05 -1.21
CA LEU A 220 9.25 1.53 -1.48
C LEU A 220 8.49 2.38 -2.53
N LEU A 221 8.61 3.71 -2.47
CA LEU A 221 7.98 4.63 -3.42
C LEU A 221 8.60 4.60 -4.82
N LEU A 222 9.91 4.40 -4.93
CA LEU A 222 10.62 4.26 -6.21
C LEU A 222 10.32 2.89 -6.87
N GLY A 223 10.14 1.87 -6.04
CA GLY A 223 9.70 0.54 -6.43
C GLY A 223 10.02 -0.46 -5.32
N PRO A 224 9.18 -1.49 -5.11
CA PRO A 224 9.46 -2.51 -4.08
C PRO A 224 10.80 -3.25 -4.33
N THR A 225 11.34 -3.17 -5.55
CA THR A 225 12.69 -3.63 -5.97
C THR A 225 13.84 -2.93 -5.27
N ALA A 226 13.73 -1.62 -5.02
CA ALA A 226 14.80 -0.83 -4.45
C ALA A 226 15.06 -1.18 -2.97
N LEU A 227 14.05 -1.74 -2.28
CA LEU A 227 14.21 -2.35 -0.96
C LEU A 227 15.03 -3.65 -1.03
N LEU A 228 14.84 -4.44 -2.10
CA LEU A 228 15.47 -5.75 -2.30
C LEU A 228 16.94 -5.72 -2.74
N GLY A 229 17.38 -4.71 -3.47
CA GLY A 229 18.77 -4.63 -3.95
C GLY A 229 19.83 -4.15 -2.95
N SER A 230 19.50 -3.94 -1.66
CA SER A 230 20.37 -3.17 -0.75
C SER A 230 21.43 -3.94 0.03
N SER A 231 21.47 -5.29 -0.04
CA SER A 231 22.34 -6.09 0.84
C SER A 231 23.74 -6.37 0.30
N ALA A 232 23.92 -6.49 -1.02
CA ALA A 232 25.19 -6.99 -1.58
C ALA A 232 26.34 -5.94 -1.58
N LYS A 233 26.12 -4.73 -2.13
CA LYS A 233 27.22 -3.76 -2.33
C LYS A 233 27.64 -2.97 -1.08
N GLY A 234 26.78 -2.88 -0.05
CA GLY A 234 27.10 -2.17 1.20
C GLY A 234 27.94 -2.98 2.20
N ALA A 235 28.07 -4.29 1.99
CA ALA A 235 28.84 -5.18 2.85
C ALA A 235 30.33 -5.22 2.48
N GLU A 236 30.68 -5.07 1.20
CA GLU A 236 32.08 -5.07 0.74
C GLU A 236 32.85 -3.79 1.10
N GLN A 237 32.18 -2.65 1.25
CA GLN A 237 32.83 -1.37 1.59
C GLN A 237 32.94 -1.08 3.10
N ARG A 238 32.39 -1.94 3.98
CA ARG A 238 32.72 -1.90 5.41
C ARG A 238 33.98 -2.72 5.64
N GLY A 239 35.12 -2.09 5.41
CA GLY A 239 36.42 -2.53 5.90
C GLY A 239 36.39 -2.72 7.42
N THR A 240 36.04 -3.94 7.82
CA THR A 240 36.67 -4.81 8.81
C THR A 240 35.84 -6.08 8.75
N SER A 241 36.13 -6.90 7.75
CA SER A 241 35.80 -8.32 7.78
C SER A 241 36.49 -8.91 9.01
N ILE A 242 35.83 -8.92 10.16
CA ILE A 242 35.90 -10.10 11.00
C ILE A 242 35.09 -11.14 10.23
N SER A 243 35.74 -11.71 9.22
CA SER A 243 35.46 -13.06 8.76
C SER A 243 35.66 -13.92 10.00
N ILE A 244 34.59 -14.13 10.76
CA ILE A 244 34.51 -15.34 11.57
C ILE A 244 34.68 -16.45 10.53
N PRO A 245 35.76 -17.25 10.60
CA PRO A 245 35.90 -18.35 9.67
C PRO A 245 34.62 -19.15 9.76
N SER A 246 33.97 -19.35 8.62
CA SER A 246 32.95 -20.37 8.45
C SER A 246 33.61 -21.67 8.88
N ILE A 247 33.34 -22.08 10.12
CA ILE A 247 33.68 -23.40 10.60
C ILE A 247 32.90 -24.34 9.69
N GLU A 248 33.62 -25.03 8.82
CA GLU A 248 33.11 -26.13 8.00
C GLU A 248 32.29 -27.07 8.91
N GLY A 249 31.00 -27.21 8.62
CA GLY A 249 30.07 -28.09 9.37
C GLY A 249 29.10 -27.41 10.35
N GLY A 250 29.08 -26.07 10.44
CA GLY A 250 28.10 -25.35 11.27
C GLY A 250 26.81 -24.98 10.51
N PRO A 251 25.65 -24.91 11.20
CA PRO A 251 24.38 -24.55 10.54
C PRO A 251 24.42 -23.13 9.96
N ILE A 252 24.06 -22.99 8.68
CA ILE A 252 24.09 -21.71 7.97
C ILE A 252 22.87 -20.89 8.38
N LYS A 253 23.09 -19.89 9.24
CA LYS A 253 22.03 -18.99 9.71
C LYS A 253 21.86 -17.81 8.75
N ALA A 254 20.64 -17.64 8.28
CA ALA A 254 20.23 -16.55 7.40
C ALA A 254 19.19 -15.67 8.10
N THR A 255 19.45 -14.36 8.13
CA THR A 255 18.56 -13.38 8.76
C THR A 255 18.45 -12.10 7.95
N TYR A 256 17.23 -11.58 7.81
CA TYR A 256 17.01 -10.27 7.22
C TYR A 256 17.63 -9.14 8.04
N ALA A 257 17.97 -8.04 7.35
CA ALA A 257 18.50 -6.83 7.95
C ALA A 257 17.63 -6.33 9.12
N PRO A 258 18.24 -5.87 10.23
CA PRO A 258 17.50 -5.49 11.44
C PRO A 258 16.52 -4.34 11.18
N ARG A 259 16.83 -3.43 10.25
CA ARG A 259 15.94 -2.32 9.87
C ARG A 259 14.64 -2.81 9.23
N LEU A 260 14.72 -3.74 8.28
CA LEU A 260 13.56 -4.28 7.60
C LEU A 260 12.68 -5.08 8.58
N LYS A 261 13.31 -5.89 9.44
CA LYS A 261 12.62 -6.56 10.55
C LYS A 261 11.92 -5.57 11.50
N ALA A 262 12.56 -4.46 11.84
CA ALA A 262 11.98 -3.43 12.71
C ALA A 262 10.78 -2.73 12.07
N ILE A 263 10.81 -2.48 10.75
CA ILE A 263 9.67 -1.89 10.02
C ILE A 263 8.48 -2.84 10.04
N VAL A 264 8.68 -4.10 9.62
CA VAL A 264 7.60 -5.09 9.57
C VAL A 264 7.07 -5.41 10.97
N SER A 265 7.93 -5.49 11.99
CA SER A 265 7.49 -5.70 13.38
C SER A 265 6.71 -4.51 13.91
N SER A 266 7.15 -3.27 13.64
CA SER A 266 6.45 -2.05 14.05
C SER A 266 5.08 -1.96 13.37
N LEU A 267 5.00 -2.26 12.07
CA LEU A 267 3.76 -2.30 11.32
C LEU A 267 2.82 -3.37 11.91
N THR A 268 3.31 -4.59 12.12
CA THR A 268 2.53 -5.69 12.70
C THR A 268 2.02 -5.33 14.10
N LEU A 269 2.84 -4.68 14.92
CA LEU A 269 2.47 -4.22 16.26
C LEU A 269 1.39 -3.15 16.21
N LEU A 270 1.54 -2.14 15.34
CA LEU A 270 0.55 -1.07 15.18
C LEU A 270 -0.79 -1.63 14.71
N LEU A 271 -0.76 -2.51 13.72
CA LEU A 271 -1.94 -3.20 13.20
C LEU A 271 -2.59 -4.11 14.25
N GLY A 272 -1.80 -4.82 15.06
CA GLY A 272 -2.30 -5.63 16.16
C GLY A 272 -2.93 -4.81 17.29
N LEU A 273 -2.32 -3.67 17.62
CA LEU A 273 -2.89 -2.73 18.57
C LEU A 273 -4.21 -2.15 18.05
N ALA A 274 -4.27 -1.78 16.77
CA ALA A 274 -5.49 -1.28 16.15
C ALA A 274 -6.59 -2.36 16.16
N LEU A 275 -6.28 -3.61 15.81
CA LEU A 275 -7.22 -4.74 15.89
C LEU A 275 -7.73 -4.95 17.32
N LEU A 276 -6.85 -4.89 18.32
CA LEU A 276 -7.20 -5.02 19.73
C LEU A 276 -8.12 -3.88 20.20
N LEU A 277 -7.79 -2.64 19.85
CA LEU A 277 -8.61 -1.47 20.20
C LEU A 277 -10.00 -1.56 19.57
N SER A 278 -10.08 -1.96 18.30
CA SER A 278 -11.35 -2.18 17.64
C SER A 278 -12.14 -3.31 18.28
N TYR A 279 -11.48 -4.40 18.69
CA TYR A 279 -12.12 -5.51 19.41
C TYR A 279 -12.71 -5.06 20.74
N LEU A 280 -11.94 -4.30 21.52
CA LEU A 280 -12.41 -3.71 22.76
C LEU A 280 -13.58 -2.76 22.52
N SER A 281 -13.60 -2.01 21.41
CA SER A 281 -14.71 -1.11 21.08
C SER A 281 -16.06 -1.84 20.89
N TYR A 282 -16.06 -3.06 20.32
CA TYR A 282 -17.27 -3.89 20.22
C TYR A 282 -17.74 -4.37 21.60
N TRP A 283 -16.80 -4.75 22.48
CA TRP A 283 -17.13 -5.11 23.86
C TRP A 283 -17.70 -3.94 24.65
N VAL A 284 -17.14 -2.73 24.47
CA VAL A 284 -17.67 -1.50 25.08
C VAL A 284 -19.12 -1.26 24.64
N ARG A 285 -19.41 -1.41 23.34
CA ARG A 285 -20.78 -1.30 22.80
C ARG A 285 -21.72 -2.36 23.37
N PHE A 286 -21.30 -3.62 23.40
CA PHE A 286 -22.08 -4.72 23.97
C PHE A 286 -22.42 -4.46 25.45
N LEU A 287 -21.41 -4.18 26.27
CA LEU A 287 -21.59 -3.94 27.70
C LEU A 287 -22.44 -2.71 28.00
N ALA A 288 -22.30 -1.62 27.23
CA ALA A 288 -23.15 -0.44 27.38
C ALA A 288 -24.63 -0.74 27.09
N LEU A 289 -24.92 -1.58 26.10
CA LEU A 289 -26.29 -1.98 25.79
C LEU A 289 -26.85 -2.94 26.85
N SER A 290 -26.04 -3.87 27.36
CA SER A 290 -26.48 -4.93 28.27
C SER A 290 -26.47 -4.56 29.76
N VAL A 291 -25.62 -3.63 30.20
CA VAL A 291 -25.44 -3.30 31.62
C VAL A 291 -25.69 -1.80 31.85
N PRO A 292 -26.86 -1.40 32.37
CA PRO A 292 -27.18 0.02 32.61
C PRO A 292 -26.16 0.73 33.51
N GLY A 293 -25.67 0.04 34.55
CA GLY A 293 -24.78 0.61 35.56
C GLY A 293 -23.41 1.08 35.04
N VAL A 294 -22.97 0.63 33.86
CA VAL A 294 -21.66 1.07 33.32
C VAL A 294 -21.76 2.30 32.41
N ARG A 295 -22.97 2.66 31.93
CA ARG A 295 -23.19 3.67 30.88
C ARG A 295 -22.69 5.08 31.23
N SER A 296 -22.64 5.42 32.52
CA SER A 296 -22.16 6.72 33.00
C SER A 296 -20.63 6.83 33.07
N THR A 297 -19.91 5.71 32.98
CA THR A 297 -18.44 5.68 33.09
C THR A 297 -17.77 5.68 31.73
N TRP A 298 -16.58 6.28 31.64
CA TRP A 298 -15.75 6.17 30.43
C TRP A 298 -15.16 4.76 30.36
N PRO A 299 -15.15 4.09 29.19
CA PRO A 299 -15.44 4.60 27.84
C PRO A 299 -16.90 4.48 27.38
N PHE A 300 -17.81 3.89 28.16
CA PHE A 300 -19.20 3.61 27.76
C PHE A 300 -20.03 4.87 27.50
N SER A 301 -19.80 5.93 28.27
CA SER A 301 -20.50 7.22 28.11
C SER A 301 -20.26 7.87 26.74
N SER A 302 -19.18 7.51 26.04
CA SER A 302 -18.95 7.97 24.66
C SER A 302 -20.03 7.47 23.68
N LEU A 303 -20.72 6.36 23.97
CA LEU A 303 -21.79 5.83 23.12
C LEU A 303 -23.06 6.66 23.18
N LEU A 304 -23.27 7.42 24.26
CA LEU A 304 -24.33 8.43 24.33
C LEU A 304 -24.09 9.57 23.34
N THR A 305 -22.84 9.75 22.87
CA THR A 305 -22.50 10.68 21.79
C THR A 305 -22.70 10.07 20.40
N THR A 306 -22.97 8.75 20.31
CA THR A 306 -23.23 8.07 19.04
C THR A 306 -24.74 7.95 18.81
N PRO A 307 -25.26 8.58 17.76
CA PRO A 307 -26.68 8.56 17.42
C PRO A 307 -27.11 7.15 16.98
N GLY A 308 -28.38 6.80 17.19
CA GLY A 308 -28.85 5.41 17.17
C GLY A 308 -28.54 4.64 18.46
N TYR A 309 -27.33 4.76 19.04
CA TYR A 309 -27.08 4.27 20.40
C TYR A 309 -27.70 5.19 21.44
N ALA A 310 -27.59 6.51 21.26
CA ALA A 310 -28.20 7.49 22.15
C ALA A 310 -29.72 7.31 22.25
N ASP A 311 -30.41 7.18 21.11
CA ASP A 311 -31.86 6.99 21.06
C ASP A 311 -32.27 5.70 21.77
N LEU A 312 -31.51 4.64 21.55
CA LEU A 312 -31.79 3.32 22.09
C LEU A 312 -31.47 3.25 23.59
N LEU A 313 -30.37 3.83 24.04
CA LEU A 313 -30.01 3.92 25.46
C LEU A 313 -30.97 4.85 26.23
N ASN A 314 -31.47 5.92 25.59
CA ASN A 314 -32.49 6.81 26.16
C ASN A 314 -33.88 6.14 26.24
N ALA A 315 -34.20 5.24 25.31
CA ALA A 315 -35.43 4.45 25.35
C ALA A 315 -35.40 3.38 26.47
N TYR A 316 -34.22 2.94 26.87
CA TYR A 316 -34.02 1.93 27.92
C TYR A 316 -33.07 2.46 29.02
N PRO A 317 -33.39 3.55 29.75
CA PRO A 317 -32.41 4.23 30.61
C PRO A 317 -31.93 3.35 31.78
N ASP A 318 -32.86 2.66 32.44
CA ASP A 318 -32.59 1.82 33.61
C ASP A 318 -32.63 0.31 33.30
N GLN A 319 -32.84 -0.04 32.03
CA GLN A 319 -33.02 -1.42 31.59
C GLN A 319 -31.97 -1.82 30.56
N ALA A 320 -31.61 -3.10 30.56
CA ALA A 320 -30.82 -3.68 29.49
C ALA A 320 -31.62 -3.66 28.18
N VAL A 321 -30.95 -3.35 27.09
CA VAL A 321 -31.52 -3.48 25.75
C VAL A 321 -31.83 -4.96 25.49
N PRO A 322 -32.98 -5.30 24.87
CA PRO A 322 -33.27 -6.68 24.49
C PRO A 322 -32.09 -7.31 23.75
N PHE A 323 -31.63 -8.48 24.22
CA PHE A 323 -30.40 -9.10 23.73
C PHE A 323 -30.41 -9.30 22.21
N MET A 324 -31.56 -9.67 21.63
CA MET A 324 -31.77 -9.89 20.18
C MET A 324 -31.95 -8.60 19.38
N GLY A 325 -31.98 -7.43 20.03
CA GLY A 325 -32.33 -6.15 19.43
C GLY A 325 -33.82 -5.84 19.47
N VAL A 326 -34.18 -4.66 18.96
CA VAL A 326 -35.56 -4.18 18.92
C VAL A 326 -36.17 -4.53 17.57
N ALA A 327 -37.04 -5.55 17.54
CA ALA A 327 -37.57 -6.14 16.30
C ALA A 327 -38.41 -5.17 15.44
N THR A 328 -38.92 -4.09 16.03
CA THR A 328 -39.80 -3.12 15.36
C THR A 328 -39.06 -2.08 14.52
N VAL A 329 -37.73 -1.96 14.65
CA VAL A 329 -36.95 -0.92 13.94
C VAL A 329 -35.72 -1.55 13.27
N VAL A 330 -35.74 -1.59 11.94
CA VAL A 330 -34.63 -2.09 11.11
C VAL A 330 -33.43 -1.14 11.26
N GLY A 331 -32.23 -1.70 11.47
CA GLY A 331 -30.99 -0.93 11.52
C GLY A 331 -30.56 -0.45 12.92
N LEU A 332 -31.25 -0.87 13.98
CA LEU A 332 -30.80 -0.60 15.34
C LEU A 332 -29.68 -1.56 15.80
N PRO A 333 -28.79 -1.12 16.71
CA PRO A 333 -27.79 -1.97 17.35
C PRO A 333 -28.43 -3.17 18.06
N ALA A 334 -27.87 -4.37 17.86
CA ALA A 334 -28.31 -5.57 18.57
C ALA A 334 -27.14 -6.14 19.43
N PRO A 335 -27.26 -6.22 20.77
CA PRO A 335 -26.15 -6.62 21.65
C PRO A 335 -25.45 -7.91 21.24
N TRP A 336 -26.23 -8.95 20.90
CA TRP A 336 -25.70 -10.25 20.49
C TRP A 336 -24.82 -10.18 19.24
N TRP A 337 -25.17 -9.30 18.29
CA TRP A 337 -24.45 -9.16 17.04
C TRP A 337 -23.09 -8.53 17.25
N HIS A 338 -22.95 -7.58 18.18
CA HIS A 338 -21.64 -6.99 18.52
C HIS A 338 -20.65 -8.02 19.00
N LEU A 339 -21.09 -9.02 19.78
CA LEU A 339 -20.25 -10.14 20.18
C LEU A 339 -19.82 -10.96 18.97
N ILE A 340 -20.75 -11.31 18.08
CA ILE A 340 -20.43 -12.08 16.88
C ILE A 340 -19.47 -11.30 15.97
N ALA A 341 -19.75 -10.03 15.71
CA ALA A 341 -18.90 -9.14 14.92
C ALA A 341 -17.49 -9.03 15.52
N ALA A 342 -17.37 -8.90 16.84
CA ALA A 342 -16.07 -8.86 17.52
C ALA A 342 -15.25 -10.14 17.28
N HIS A 343 -15.88 -11.31 17.40
CA HIS A 343 -15.20 -12.60 17.20
C HIS A 343 -14.94 -12.87 15.72
N LEU A 344 -15.83 -12.44 14.82
CA LEU A 344 -15.64 -12.53 13.38
C LEU A 344 -14.48 -11.64 12.93
N MET A 345 -14.36 -10.44 13.50
CA MET A 345 -13.21 -9.56 13.27
C MET A 345 -11.90 -10.22 13.73
N LEU A 346 -11.86 -10.89 14.89
CA LEU A 346 -10.66 -11.64 15.30
C LEU A 346 -10.40 -12.83 14.38
N LEU A 347 -11.44 -13.58 14.00
CA LEU A 347 -11.35 -14.74 13.12
C LEU A 347 -10.75 -14.37 11.76
N LEU A 348 -11.08 -13.20 11.22
CA LEU A 348 -10.56 -12.69 9.95
C LEU A 348 -9.22 -11.95 10.10
N GLY A 349 -9.09 -11.10 11.13
CA GLY A 349 -7.93 -10.22 11.31
C GLY A 349 -6.70 -10.93 11.86
N LEU A 350 -6.86 -11.90 12.75
CA LEU A 350 -5.74 -12.58 13.40
C LEU A 350 -4.93 -13.45 12.41
N PRO A 351 -5.55 -14.24 11.50
CA PRO A 351 -4.80 -14.94 10.45
C PRO A 351 -3.98 -14.02 9.55
N LEU A 352 -4.54 -12.87 9.15
CA LEU A 352 -3.84 -11.89 8.31
C LEU A 352 -2.66 -11.24 9.06
N LEU A 353 -2.84 -10.94 10.35
CA LEU A 353 -1.76 -10.42 11.19
C LEU A 353 -0.64 -11.46 11.42
N LEU A 354 -1.01 -12.72 11.65
CA LEU A 354 -0.05 -13.81 11.77
C LEU A 354 0.68 -14.06 10.45
N TRP A 355 -0.01 -13.96 9.32
CA TRP A 355 0.60 -14.03 7.99
C TRP A 355 1.62 -12.91 7.77
N LEU A 356 1.25 -11.65 8.07
CA LEU A 356 2.14 -10.50 7.95
C LEU A 356 3.42 -10.68 8.78
N ARG A 357 3.28 -11.21 10.00
CA ARG A 357 4.41 -11.55 10.88
C ARG A 357 5.34 -12.62 10.31
N GLN A 358 4.82 -13.50 9.45
CA GLN A 358 5.53 -14.62 8.83
C GLN A 358 6.17 -14.28 7.47
N LEU A 359 5.98 -13.07 6.93
CA LEU A 359 6.61 -12.65 5.67
C LEU A 359 8.15 -12.57 5.74
N MET A 360 8.72 -12.45 6.94
CA MET A 360 10.16 -12.24 7.15
C MET A 360 10.81 -13.24 8.11
N PRO A 361 10.75 -14.54 7.85
CA PRO A 361 11.32 -15.51 8.77
C PRO A 361 12.85 -15.45 8.77
N SER A 362 13.45 -15.72 9.93
CA SER A 362 14.85 -16.14 9.98
C SER A 362 14.94 -17.63 9.73
N MET A 363 15.96 -18.05 8.99
CA MET A 363 16.13 -19.43 8.61
C MET A 363 17.52 -19.91 8.97
N GLU A 364 17.65 -21.21 9.13
CA GLU A 364 18.91 -21.86 9.42
C GLU A 364 18.89 -23.22 8.72
N ALA A 365 19.77 -23.42 7.74
CA ALA A 365 19.94 -24.69 7.07
C ALA A 365 20.74 -25.63 7.97
N ARG A 366 20.22 -26.85 8.16
CA ARG A 366 20.85 -27.94 8.93
C ARG A 366 20.79 -29.22 8.11
N ASP A 367 21.66 -30.17 8.44
CA ASP A 367 21.69 -31.48 7.78
C ASP A 367 20.34 -32.20 7.84
N GLU A 368 19.65 -32.10 8.99
CA GLU A 368 18.36 -32.75 9.21
C GLU A 368 17.19 -32.04 8.49
N GLY A 369 17.33 -30.74 8.16
CA GLY A 369 16.24 -29.95 7.61
C GLY A 369 16.42 -28.43 7.73
N MET A 370 15.46 -27.69 7.20
CA MET A 370 15.43 -26.24 7.31
C MET A 370 14.73 -25.78 8.60
N PHE A 371 15.45 -25.07 9.46
CA PHE A 371 14.89 -24.49 10.67
C PHE A 371 14.35 -23.09 10.41
N VAL A 372 13.02 -22.92 10.49
CA VAL A 372 12.34 -21.66 10.21
C VAL A 372 11.86 -21.03 11.53
N ARG A 373 12.26 -19.78 11.78
CA ARG A 373 11.88 -18.97 12.94
C ARG A 373 11.14 -17.71 12.49
N GLY A 374 9.95 -17.46 13.03
CA GLY A 374 9.23 -16.20 12.83
C GLY A 374 9.92 -14.98 13.47
N THR A 375 9.40 -13.79 13.17
CA THR A 375 10.00 -12.47 13.54
C THR A 375 9.89 -12.07 15.02
N LEU A 376 9.13 -12.81 15.85
CA LEU A 376 8.84 -12.40 17.24
C LEU A 376 8.78 -13.61 18.20
N GLY A 377 9.91 -14.16 18.65
CA GLY A 377 9.91 -15.16 19.74
C GLY A 377 9.15 -16.47 19.47
N ASP A 378 8.88 -16.80 18.20
CA ASP A 378 8.29 -18.08 17.85
C ASP A 378 9.28 -19.22 18.16
N ARG A 379 8.78 -20.33 18.72
CA ARG A 379 9.58 -21.54 18.91
C ARG A 379 9.81 -22.10 17.52
N GLY A 380 10.96 -21.75 16.92
CA GLY A 380 11.28 -22.14 15.55
C GLY A 380 11.00 -23.60 15.26
N ARG A 381 10.64 -23.89 14.02
CA ARG A 381 10.23 -25.24 13.59
C ARG A 381 11.29 -25.79 12.65
N LEU A 382 11.76 -27.00 12.96
CA LEU A 382 12.58 -27.77 12.03
C LEU A 382 11.66 -28.44 11.01
N ILE A 383 11.93 -28.19 9.73
CA ILE A 383 11.24 -28.81 8.60
C ILE A 383 12.22 -29.79 7.98
N PRO A 384 12.03 -31.11 8.17
CA PRO A 384 12.89 -32.11 7.55
C PRO A 384 12.87 -31.97 6.03
N TRP A 385 14.01 -32.19 5.38
CA TRP A 385 14.11 -32.10 3.90
C TRP A 385 13.11 -33.02 3.19
N GLN A 386 12.83 -34.19 3.74
CA GLN A 386 11.83 -35.15 3.25
C GLN A 386 10.38 -34.62 3.24
N GLN A 387 10.09 -33.52 3.95
CA GLN A 387 8.75 -32.93 4.04
C GLN A 387 8.60 -31.69 3.15
N VAL A 388 9.66 -31.30 2.44
CA VAL A 388 9.62 -30.22 1.47
C VAL A 388 8.90 -30.73 0.23
N THR A 389 7.77 -30.09 -0.09
CA THR A 389 6.93 -30.50 -1.22
C THR A 389 7.32 -29.78 -2.50
N ALA A 390 7.80 -28.54 -2.38
CA ALA A 390 8.27 -27.76 -3.52
C ALA A 390 9.25 -26.68 -3.06
N PHE A 391 10.22 -26.40 -3.92
CA PHE A 391 11.21 -25.35 -3.78
C PHE A 391 11.28 -24.59 -5.11
N LYS A 392 10.62 -23.44 -5.14
CA LYS A 392 10.35 -22.68 -6.37
C LYS A 392 11.14 -21.40 -6.34
N ALA A 393 12.04 -21.20 -7.30
CA ALA A 393 12.75 -19.94 -7.45
C ALA A 393 12.12 -19.10 -8.56
N THR A 394 11.88 -17.82 -8.28
CA THR A 394 11.66 -16.77 -9.29
C THR A 394 12.91 -15.91 -9.32
N GLU A 395 13.65 -15.96 -10.42
CA GLU A 395 14.68 -14.98 -10.72
C GLU A 395 14.01 -13.71 -11.26
N ILE A 396 14.29 -12.58 -10.58
CA ILE A 396 13.79 -11.27 -10.98
C ILE A 396 14.86 -10.55 -11.79
N ASP A 397 16.12 -10.67 -11.36
CA ASP A 397 17.32 -10.07 -11.95
C ASP A 397 18.55 -10.87 -11.47
N GLU A 398 19.73 -10.64 -12.04
CA GLU A 398 20.97 -11.39 -11.72
C GLU A 398 21.31 -11.36 -10.22
N GLU A 399 21.01 -10.25 -9.53
CA GLU A 399 21.25 -10.09 -8.09
C GLU A 399 20.02 -10.41 -7.22
N ARG A 400 18.87 -10.76 -7.81
CA ARG A 400 17.58 -10.80 -7.09
C ARG A 400 16.76 -12.02 -7.41
N GLN A 401 16.66 -12.86 -6.41
CA GLN A 401 15.80 -14.04 -6.44
C GLN A 401 14.81 -14.02 -5.27
N VAL A 402 13.61 -14.54 -5.53
CA VAL A 402 12.62 -14.86 -4.50
C VAL A 402 12.31 -16.33 -4.61
N VAL A 403 12.49 -17.05 -3.51
CA VAL A 403 12.27 -18.48 -3.43
C VAL A 403 11.07 -18.76 -2.52
N LEU A 404 10.17 -19.62 -2.96
CA LEU A 404 9.10 -20.19 -2.16
C LEU A 404 9.47 -21.62 -1.76
N LEU A 405 9.58 -21.84 -0.45
CA LEU A 405 9.68 -23.16 0.15
C LEU A 405 8.30 -23.61 0.62
N GLN A 406 7.76 -24.70 0.08
CA GLN A 406 6.49 -25.29 0.50
C GLN A 406 6.72 -26.56 1.33
N ALA A 407 6.02 -26.69 2.46
CA ALA A 407 6.05 -27.89 3.27
C ALA A 407 4.78 -28.05 4.11
N ALA A 408 4.33 -29.29 4.32
CA ALA A 408 3.07 -29.58 5.00
C ALA A 408 3.02 -29.14 6.48
N ARG A 409 4.17 -29.12 7.19
CA ARG A 409 4.26 -28.81 8.63
C ARG A 409 4.40 -27.31 8.96
N MET A 410 4.29 -26.42 7.98
CA MET A 410 4.34 -24.97 8.25
C MET A 410 3.01 -24.45 8.84
N PRO A 411 3.03 -23.27 9.51
CA PRO A 411 1.82 -22.64 10.02
C PRO A 411 0.77 -22.41 8.92
N ALA A 412 -0.52 -22.62 9.23
CA ALA A 412 -1.59 -22.45 8.23
C ALA A 412 -1.66 -21.04 7.61
N ALA A 413 -1.22 -20.01 8.35
CA ALA A 413 -1.14 -18.64 7.84
C ALA A 413 -0.16 -18.50 6.65
N THR A 414 0.85 -19.37 6.52
CA THR A 414 1.78 -19.35 5.38
C THR A 414 1.15 -19.89 4.08
N ARG A 415 -0.08 -20.43 4.11
CA ARG A 415 -0.80 -20.81 2.88
C ARG A 415 -1.09 -19.61 1.98
N ILE A 416 -1.24 -18.42 2.57
CA ILE A 416 -1.46 -17.19 1.80
C ILE A 416 -0.25 -16.89 0.90
N ASN A 417 0.98 -17.19 1.34
CA ASN A 417 2.17 -17.00 0.51
C ASN A 417 2.11 -17.86 -0.75
N SER A 418 1.84 -19.16 -0.61
CA SER A 418 1.72 -20.05 -1.76
C SER A 418 0.55 -19.65 -2.66
N LEU A 419 -0.59 -19.28 -2.08
CA LEU A 419 -1.73 -18.81 -2.85
C LEU A 419 -1.40 -17.54 -3.67
N LEU A 420 -0.58 -16.63 -3.13
CA LEU A 420 -0.10 -15.45 -3.84
C LEU A 420 1.00 -15.76 -4.88
N TYR A 421 1.79 -16.81 -4.67
CA TYR A 421 2.90 -17.17 -5.56
C TYR A 421 2.43 -17.92 -6.81
N ASP A 422 1.75 -19.05 -6.61
CA ASP A 422 1.32 -19.98 -7.67
C ASP A 422 -0.16 -20.42 -7.56
N GLY A 423 -0.89 -19.93 -6.55
CA GLY A 423 -2.28 -20.32 -6.30
C GLY A 423 -2.43 -21.65 -5.53
N SER A 424 -1.33 -22.23 -5.04
CA SER A 424 -1.37 -23.47 -4.25
C SER A 424 -1.90 -23.24 -2.82
N SER A 425 -2.62 -24.23 -2.29
CA SER A 425 -3.06 -24.26 -0.89
C SER A 425 -2.03 -24.85 0.07
N THR A 426 -0.88 -25.33 -0.43
CA THR A 426 0.19 -25.87 0.41
C THR A 426 0.83 -24.73 1.22
N PRO A 427 1.03 -24.87 2.54
CA PRO A 427 1.73 -23.85 3.34
C PRO A 427 3.15 -23.59 2.80
N GLY A 428 3.55 -22.32 2.65
CA GLY A 428 4.88 -21.99 2.10
C GLY A 428 5.48 -20.68 2.59
N VAL A 429 6.81 -20.60 2.66
CA VAL A 429 7.55 -19.45 3.18
C VAL A 429 8.33 -18.77 2.05
N PHE A 430 8.27 -17.44 2.02
CA PHE A 430 9.09 -16.64 1.12
C PHE A 430 10.49 -16.39 1.67
N ILE A 431 11.45 -16.59 0.79
CA ILE A 431 12.87 -16.33 1.00
C ILE A 431 13.27 -15.33 -0.07
N ALA A 432 13.55 -14.10 0.33
CA ALA A 432 14.11 -13.12 -0.59
C ALA A 432 15.64 -13.09 -0.47
N SER A 433 16.31 -12.86 -1.60
CA SER A 433 17.75 -12.61 -1.74
C SER A 433 18.36 -11.60 -0.76
N GLN A 434 17.54 -10.72 -0.17
CA GLN A 434 17.95 -9.80 0.90
C GLN A 434 18.42 -10.47 2.20
N ILE A 435 18.14 -11.75 2.40
CA ILE A 435 18.55 -12.43 3.62
C ILE A 435 20.08 -12.56 3.64
N ASN A 436 20.72 -12.26 4.77
CA ASN A 436 22.16 -12.48 4.89
C ASN A 436 22.46 -13.96 4.67
N ASN A 437 23.56 -14.28 3.98
CA ASN A 437 23.92 -15.66 3.60
C ASN A 437 22.87 -16.35 2.73
N PHE A 438 22.22 -15.62 1.82
CA PHE A 438 21.26 -16.20 0.86
C PHE A 438 21.90 -17.28 -0.02
N GLU A 439 22.99 -16.97 -0.73
CA GLU A 439 23.66 -17.92 -1.64
C GLU A 439 24.12 -19.20 -0.93
N PRO A 440 24.83 -19.14 0.23
CA PRO A 440 25.18 -20.35 0.97
C PRO A 440 23.96 -21.16 1.43
N LEU A 441 22.87 -20.49 1.84
CA LEU A 441 21.63 -21.17 2.25
C LEU A 441 20.96 -21.86 1.07
N LEU A 442 20.91 -21.20 -0.09
CA LEU A 442 20.34 -21.74 -1.31
C LEU A 442 21.16 -22.93 -1.82
N GLY A 443 22.49 -22.79 -1.86
CA GLY A 443 23.40 -23.88 -2.23
C GLY A 443 23.24 -25.11 -1.35
N GLU A 444 23.19 -24.93 -0.02
CA GLU A 444 22.96 -26.04 0.92
C GLU A 444 21.58 -26.67 0.73
N ALA A 445 20.52 -25.86 0.56
CA ALA A 445 19.19 -26.38 0.32
C ALA A 445 19.10 -27.18 -0.99
N LEU A 446 19.74 -26.70 -2.06
CA LEU A 446 19.81 -27.40 -3.35
C LEU A 446 20.59 -28.71 -3.24
N ASN A 447 21.74 -28.71 -2.55
CA ASN A 447 22.55 -29.90 -2.32
C ASN A 447 21.79 -30.98 -1.55
N GLN A 448 20.97 -30.61 -0.57
CA GLN A 448 20.18 -31.53 0.24
C GLN A 448 18.92 -32.04 -0.48
N LEU A 449 18.32 -31.22 -1.37
CA LEU A 449 17.11 -31.58 -2.11
C LEU A 449 17.38 -32.40 -3.38
N ALA A 450 18.51 -32.16 -4.06
CA ALA A 450 18.91 -32.91 -5.26
C ALA A 450 18.90 -34.45 -5.11
N PRO A 451 19.46 -35.05 -4.02
CA PRO A 451 19.42 -36.50 -3.85
C PRO A 451 18.02 -37.05 -3.57
N ILE A 452 17.11 -36.22 -3.02
CA ILE A 452 15.72 -36.63 -2.75
C ILE A 452 14.94 -36.68 -4.07
N GLU A 453 15.14 -35.71 -4.95
CA GLU A 453 14.51 -35.66 -6.28
C GLU A 453 14.98 -36.79 -7.21
N ALA A 454 16.21 -37.29 -7.04
CA ALA A 454 16.72 -38.43 -7.79
C ALA A 454 15.99 -39.76 -7.50
N THR A 455 15.05 -39.78 -6.55
CA THR A 455 14.19 -40.93 -6.27
C THR A 455 13.05 -40.99 -7.29
N GLU A 456 13.03 -42.01 -8.15
CA GLU A 456 12.08 -42.15 -9.27
C GLU A 456 10.59 -42.08 -8.82
N GLY A 457 9.80 -41.23 -9.48
CA GLY A 457 8.33 -41.24 -9.41
C GLY A 457 7.64 -40.10 -8.65
N GLN A 458 8.37 -39.14 -8.10
CA GLN A 458 7.78 -37.96 -7.42
C GLN A 458 7.74 -36.72 -8.32
N ALA A 459 6.81 -35.79 -8.06
CA ALA A 459 6.74 -34.51 -8.76
C ALA A 459 8.02 -33.69 -8.48
N PRO A 460 8.52 -32.89 -9.45
CA PRO A 460 9.79 -32.18 -9.31
C PRO A 460 9.71 -31.21 -8.13
N ILE A 461 10.59 -31.46 -7.15
CA ILE A 461 10.68 -30.67 -5.92
C ILE A 461 11.38 -29.35 -6.24
N LEU A 462 12.42 -29.37 -7.09
CA LEU A 462 13.17 -28.19 -7.48
C LEU A 462 12.57 -27.59 -8.77
N GLN A 463 12.08 -26.35 -8.68
CA GLN A 463 11.58 -25.59 -9.83
C GLN A 463 12.32 -24.27 -9.92
N GLN A 464 13.45 -24.26 -10.63
CA GLN A 464 14.32 -23.09 -10.74
C GLN A 464 13.74 -21.98 -11.63
N GLU A 465 12.77 -22.30 -12.50
CA GLU A 465 12.08 -21.34 -13.38
C GLU A 465 10.59 -21.15 -13.03
N ALA A 466 10.20 -21.36 -11.77
CA ALA A 466 8.82 -21.20 -11.37
C ALA A 466 8.44 -19.70 -11.31
N ARG A 467 7.98 -19.16 -12.45
CA ARG A 467 7.58 -17.76 -12.63
C ARG A 467 6.31 -17.43 -11.84
N SER A 468 6.46 -16.83 -10.67
CA SER A 468 5.32 -16.18 -10.01
C SER A 468 5.02 -14.85 -10.69
N TRP A 469 3.98 -14.81 -11.53
CA TRP A 469 3.59 -13.59 -12.25
C TRP A 469 3.29 -12.42 -11.32
N LEU A 470 2.68 -12.65 -10.15
CA LEU A 470 2.41 -11.59 -9.18
C LEU A 470 3.70 -10.95 -8.67
N ILE A 471 4.69 -11.77 -8.29
CA ILE A 471 5.97 -11.29 -7.76
C ILE A 471 6.78 -10.63 -8.86
N TRP A 472 6.84 -11.23 -10.04
CA TRP A 472 7.61 -10.67 -11.15
C TRP A 472 7.02 -9.34 -11.62
N LEU A 473 5.69 -9.24 -11.80
CA LEU A 473 5.02 -7.98 -12.14
C LEU A 473 5.13 -6.91 -11.04
N LEU A 474 5.24 -7.32 -9.78
CA LEU A 474 5.45 -6.40 -8.66
C LEU A 474 6.85 -5.77 -8.69
N PHE A 475 7.86 -6.57 -9.04
CA PHE A 475 9.26 -6.15 -8.96
C PHE A 475 9.82 -5.66 -10.30
N ASP A 476 9.77 -6.44 -11.37
CA ASP A 476 10.17 -6.02 -12.72
C ASP A 476 8.99 -6.10 -13.68
N ARG A 477 8.10 -5.10 -13.54
CA ARG A 477 6.88 -5.00 -14.33
C ARG A 477 7.14 -5.01 -15.84
N LYS A 478 8.19 -4.31 -16.31
CA LYS A 478 8.47 -4.20 -17.74
C LYS A 478 8.92 -5.56 -18.27
N ALA A 479 9.94 -6.17 -17.67
CA ALA A 479 10.45 -7.47 -18.13
C ALA A 479 9.36 -8.55 -18.05
N ALA A 480 8.59 -8.57 -16.96
CA ALA A 480 7.48 -9.50 -16.79
C ALA A 480 6.41 -9.32 -17.89
N LEU A 481 5.99 -8.09 -18.19
CA LEU A 481 5.01 -7.85 -19.27
C LEU A 481 5.56 -8.17 -20.65
N TYR A 482 6.83 -7.85 -20.92
CA TYR A 482 7.49 -8.24 -22.17
C TYR A 482 7.52 -9.77 -22.33
N ALA A 483 7.87 -10.51 -21.27
CA ALA A 483 7.85 -11.96 -21.29
C ALA A 483 6.43 -12.51 -21.53
N LEU A 484 5.43 -11.97 -20.82
CA LEU A 484 4.03 -12.41 -20.90
C LEU A 484 3.44 -12.13 -22.29
N VAL A 485 3.74 -10.97 -22.89
CA VAL A 485 3.34 -10.62 -24.26
C VAL A 485 4.07 -11.48 -25.28
N ASN A 486 5.37 -11.75 -25.10
CA ASN A 486 6.14 -12.60 -26.02
C ASN A 486 5.67 -14.06 -25.98
N GLU A 487 5.36 -14.60 -24.80
CA GLU A 487 4.74 -15.93 -24.64
C GLU A 487 3.41 -15.98 -25.38
N ALA A 488 2.57 -14.96 -25.24
CA ALA A 488 1.31 -14.89 -25.98
C ALA A 488 1.52 -14.75 -27.49
N ARG A 489 2.53 -13.99 -27.93
CA ARG A 489 2.87 -13.82 -29.35
C ARG A 489 3.40 -15.09 -29.99
N ALA A 490 4.10 -15.93 -29.24
CA ALA A 490 4.62 -17.21 -29.71
C ALA A 490 3.51 -18.19 -30.13
N GLU A 491 2.34 -18.09 -29.49
CA GLU A 491 1.16 -18.89 -29.82
C GLU A 491 0.23 -18.09 -30.76
N MET A 492 0.17 -18.42 -32.06
CA MET A 492 -0.73 -17.72 -32.99
C MET A 492 -2.21 -17.84 -32.60
N GLU A 493 -2.60 -18.93 -31.94
CA GLU A 493 -3.97 -19.18 -31.47
C GLU A 493 -4.46 -18.16 -30.43
N THR A 494 -3.57 -17.35 -29.83
CA THR A 494 -3.96 -16.31 -28.89
C THR A 494 -4.59 -15.08 -29.57
N GLN A 495 -4.50 -14.99 -30.89
CA GLN A 495 -5.15 -13.93 -31.67
C GLN A 495 -6.67 -14.15 -31.81
N THR A 496 -7.15 -15.39 -31.66
CA THR A 496 -8.57 -15.74 -31.77
C THR A 496 -9.20 -15.95 -30.40
N LEU A 497 -10.52 -15.73 -30.31
CA LEU A 497 -11.28 -15.94 -29.08
C LEU A 497 -11.68 -17.40 -28.92
N GLU A 498 -10.97 -18.12 -28.07
CA GLU A 498 -11.36 -19.46 -27.61
C GLU A 498 -11.96 -19.43 -26.20
N ALA A 499 -13.23 -19.82 -26.05
CA ALA A 499 -13.96 -19.77 -24.78
C ALA A 499 -13.25 -20.52 -23.63
N LYS A 500 -12.69 -21.71 -23.90
CA LYS A 500 -11.99 -22.51 -22.89
C LYS A 500 -10.72 -21.83 -22.39
N ARG A 501 -9.94 -21.23 -23.30
CA ARG A 501 -8.72 -20.47 -22.97
C ARG A 501 -9.07 -19.20 -22.20
N VAL A 502 -10.14 -18.50 -22.61
CA VAL A 502 -10.63 -17.27 -21.97
C VAL A 502 -11.06 -17.57 -20.52
N LEU A 503 -11.83 -18.64 -20.31
CA LEU A 503 -12.22 -19.06 -18.95
C LEU A 503 -11.02 -19.43 -18.08
N ARG A 504 -9.98 -20.05 -18.66
CA ARG A 504 -8.75 -20.38 -17.94
C ARG A 504 -7.94 -19.13 -17.57
N SER A 505 -7.83 -18.16 -18.47
CA SER A 505 -7.15 -16.88 -18.22
C SER A 505 -7.97 -15.94 -17.33
N GLY A 506 -9.28 -16.16 -17.20
CA GLY A 506 -10.17 -15.40 -16.34
C GLY A 506 -10.02 -15.70 -14.84
N LYS A 507 -9.31 -16.76 -14.44
CA LYS A 507 -9.12 -17.12 -13.01
C LYS A 507 -8.53 -15.97 -12.17
N PRO A 508 -7.44 -15.28 -12.58
CA PRO A 508 -6.98 -14.06 -11.94
C PRO A 508 -8.07 -12.99 -11.78
N SER A 509 -8.87 -12.75 -12.81
CA SER A 509 -9.96 -11.76 -12.76
C SER A 509 -11.05 -12.13 -11.76
N LEU A 510 -11.43 -13.41 -11.69
CA LEU A 510 -12.38 -13.90 -10.68
C LEU A 510 -11.88 -13.63 -9.26
N PHE A 511 -10.60 -13.88 -9.02
CA PHE A 511 -9.97 -13.63 -7.74
C PHE A 511 -9.84 -12.14 -7.42
N LEU A 512 -9.47 -11.32 -8.40
CA LEU A 512 -9.32 -9.87 -8.24
C LEU A 512 -10.67 -9.17 -8.02
N ALA A 513 -11.72 -9.60 -8.73
CA ALA A 513 -13.09 -9.12 -8.58
C ALA A 513 -13.69 -9.44 -7.20
N LEU A 514 -13.20 -10.50 -6.55
CA LEU A 514 -13.69 -10.92 -5.23
C LEU A 514 -13.37 -9.89 -4.13
N PHE A 515 -12.26 -9.17 -4.21
CA PHE A 515 -11.82 -8.26 -3.15
C PHE A 515 -12.79 -7.08 -2.91
N PRO A 516 -13.23 -6.32 -3.92
CA PRO A 516 -14.28 -5.30 -3.75
C PRO A 516 -15.54 -5.85 -3.08
N ALA A 517 -15.98 -7.03 -3.48
CA ALA A 517 -17.14 -7.69 -2.89
C ALA A 517 -16.89 -8.10 -1.43
N LEU A 518 -15.70 -8.64 -1.12
CA LEU A 518 -15.32 -8.97 0.25
C LEU A 518 -15.24 -7.72 1.15
N LEU A 519 -14.81 -6.57 0.63
CA LEU A 519 -14.84 -5.31 1.38
C LEU A 519 -16.27 -4.96 1.82
N LEU A 520 -17.24 -5.07 0.91
CA LEU A 520 -18.65 -4.86 1.21
C LEU A 520 -19.17 -5.87 2.23
N LEU A 521 -18.90 -7.17 2.00
CA LEU A 521 -19.36 -8.24 2.86
C LEU A 521 -18.80 -8.10 4.28
N VAL A 522 -17.50 -7.85 4.42
CA VAL A 522 -16.86 -7.65 5.72
C VAL A 522 -17.38 -6.38 6.39
N GLY A 523 -17.54 -5.28 5.65
CA GLY A 523 -18.14 -4.06 6.17
C GLY A 523 -19.55 -4.28 6.72
N GLY A 524 -20.40 -5.00 5.99
CA GLY A 524 -21.75 -5.34 6.42
C GLY A 524 -21.79 -6.34 7.59
N LEU A 525 -20.92 -7.35 7.60
CA LEU A 525 -20.82 -8.31 8.71
C LEU A 525 -20.30 -7.67 10.00
N LEU A 526 -19.43 -6.67 9.90
CA LEU A 526 -18.90 -5.94 11.04
C LEU A 526 -19.74 -4.70 11.40
N ALA A 527 -20.88 -4.48 10.73
CA ALA A 527 -21.78 -3.39 11.01
C ALA A 527 -22.43 -3.53 12.40
N VAL A 528 -23.07 -2.45 12.84
CA VAL A 528 -23.73 -2.34 14.14
C VAL A 528 -24.99 -3.22 14.25
N SER A 529 -25.58 -3.59 13.11
CA SER A 529 -26.81 -4.38 13.03
C SER A 529 -26.55 -5.71 12.33
N PRO A 530 -27.33 -6.76 12.65
CA PRO A 530 -27.20 -8.04 11.97
C PRO A 530 -27.47 -7.89 10.46
N PRO A 531 -26.72 -8.61 9.61
CA PRO A 531 -26.82 -8.51 8.17
C PRO A 531 -28.17 -9.07 7.70
N GLY A 532 -28.83 -8.31 6.82
CA GLY A 532 -30.00 -8.80 6.09
C GLY A 532 -29.60 -9.64 4.87
N ALA A 533 -30.57 -10.33 4.27
CA ALA A 533 -30.37 -11.05 3.00
C ALA A 533 -29.87 -10.13 1.86
N GLY A 534 -30.19 -8.83 1.93
CA GLY A 534 -29.70 -7.81 1.01
C GLY A 534 -28.17 -7.74 0.91
N LEU A 535 -27.43 -8.04 1.98
CA LEU A 535 -25.96 -8.03 1.96
C LEU A 535 -25.40 -9.09 1.01
N LEU A 536 -26.03 -10.27 0.95
CA LEU A 536 -25.61 -11.34 0.04
C LEU A 536 -25.89 -10.97 -1.42
N PHE A 537 -27.05 -10.35 -1.70
CA PHE A 537 -27.36 -9.83 -3.03
C PHE A 537 -26.40 -8.70 -3.44
N ALA A 538 -26.10 -7.79 -2.53
CA ALA A 538 -25.16 -6.70 -2.78
C ALA A 538 -23.73 -7.22 -3.02
N PHE A 539 -23.30 -8.23 -2.25
CA PHE A 539 -22.03 -8.95 -2.45
C PHE A 539 -21.96 -9.58 -3.85
N LEU A 540 -22.98 -10.37 -4.23
CA LEU A 540 -23.03 -11.03 -5.54
C LEU A 540 -23.08 -10.01 -6.68
N PHE A 541 -23.88 -8.95 -6.54
CA PHE A 541 -23.97 -7.87 -7.51
C PHE A 541 -22.61 -7.19 -7.70
N LEU A 542 -21.95 -6.78 -6.61
CA LEU A 542 -20.67 -6.09 -6.66
C LEU A 542 -19.57 -7.02 -7.22
N TRP A 543 -19.60 -8.31 -6.89
CA TRP A 543 -18.66 -9.29 -7.43
C TRP A 543 -18.81 -9.47 -8.94
N LEU A 544 -20.05 -9.64 -9.43
CA LEU A 544 -20.34 -9.75 -10.86
C LEU A 544 -20.01 -8.45 -11.60
N PHE A 545 -20.33 -7.30 -11.00
CA PHE A 545 -20.00 -5.99 -11.56
C PHE A 545 -18.48 -5.77 -11.62
N ALA A 546 -17.73 -6.24 -10.62
CA ALA A 546 -16.28 -6.21 -10.64
C ALA A 546 -15.69 -7.13 -11.72
N LEU A 547 -16.28 -8.31 -11.92
CA LEU A 547 -15.84 -9.27 -12.94
C LEU A 547 -15.99 -8.73 -14.37
N LEU A 548 -16.99 -7.88 -14.62
CA LEU A 548 -17.23 -7.24 -15.91
C LEU A 548 -16.11 -6.28 -16.35
N GLU A 549 -15.23 -5.84 -15.44
CA GLU A 549 -14.07 -5.02 -15.80
C GLU A 549 -13.24 -5.68 -16.90
N TRP A 550 -12.93 -6.97 -16.72
CA TRP A 550 -12.04 -7.72 -17.59
C TRP A 550 -12.52 -7.80 -19.04
N PRO A 551 -13.72 -8.34 -19.35
CA PRO A 551 -14.17 -8.43 -20.73
C PRO A 551 -14.34 -7.04 -21.36
N MET A 552 -14.75 -6.03 -20.60
CA MET A 552 -14.93 -4.70 -21.16
C MET A 552 -13.61 -4.00 -21.49
N VAL A 553 -12.63 -4.01 -20.58
CA VAL A 553 -11.32 -3.36 -20.83
C VAL A 553 -10.61 -4.08 -21.98
N SER A 554 -10.70 -5.41 -22.04
CA SER A 554 -10.12 -6.20 -23.12
C SER A 554 -10.76 -5.87 -24.48
N GLN A 555 -12.10 -5.83 -24.53
CA GLN A 555 -12.83 -5.49 -25.76
C GLN A 555 -12.55 -4.05 -26.21
N LEU A 556 -12.57 -3.10 -25.29
CA LEU A 556 -12.34 -1.69 -25.60
C LEU A 556 -10.91 -1.47 -26.09
N SER A 557 -9.93 -2.15 -25.51
CA SER A 557 -8.53 -2.10 -25.95
C SER A 557 -8.39 -2.64 -27.38
N MET A 558 -8.98 -3.80 -27.68
CA MET A 558 -8.99 -4.38 -29.01
C MET A 558 -9.67 -3.47 -30.05
N LEU A 559 -10.82 -2.87 -29.71
CA LEU A 559 -11.54 -1.97 -30.61
C LEU A 559 -10.77 -0.67 -30.89
N LEU A 560 -10.04 -0.15 -29.91
CA LEU A 560 -9.17 1.00 -30.13
C LEU A 560 -8.00 0.65 -31.02
N ASP A 561 -7.38 -0.50 -30.77
CA ASP A 561 -6.23 -0.97 -31.55
C ASP A 561 -6.58 -1.15 -33.04
N GLN A 562 -7.74 -1.73 -33.31
CA GLN A 562 -8.29 -1.85 -34.67
C GLN A 562 -8.54 -0.49 -35.33
N LYS A 563 -8.90 0.55 -34.56
CA LYS A 563 -9.13 1.90 -35.07
C LYS A 563 -7.85 2.72 -35.24
N THR A 564 -6.75 2.29 -34.65
CA THR A 564 -5.44 2.97 -34.72
C THR A 564 -4.46 2.26 -35.66
N ASP A 565 -4.97 1.48 -36.61
CA ASP A 565 -4.21 0.68 -37.58
C ASP A 565 -3.27 -0.37 -36.95
N GLY A 566 -3.46 -0.70 -35.66
CA GLY A 566 -2.61 -1.62 -34.88
C GLY A 566 -3.12 -3.07 -34.81
N GLY A 567 -4.30 -3.36 -35.38
CA GLY A 567 -5.16 -4.55 -35.19
C GLY A 567 -4.59 -5.96 -35.42
N TYR A 568 -3.28 -6.14 -35.45
CA TYR A 568 -2.54 -7.40 -35.59
C TYR A 568 -2.53 -8.25 -34.31
N GLU A 569 -2.85 -7.67 -33.16
CA GLU A 569 -2.79 -8.37 -31.86
C GLU A 569 -4.09 -9.15 -31.53
N GLY A 570 -5.20 -8.85 -32.20
CA GLY A 570 -6.45 -9.60 -32.09
C GLY A 570 -6.98 -9.69 -30.65
N ALA A 571 -7.35 -10.90 -30.22
CA ALA A 571 -7.99 -11.18 -28.93
C ALA A 571 -7.03 -11.23 -27.72
N ARG A 572 -5.71 -10.98 -27.91
CA ARG A 572 -4.69 -11.20 -26.87
C ARG A 572 -4.97 -10.48 -25.56
N ALA A 573 -5.57 -9.29 -25.59
CA ALA A 573 -5.94 -8.56 -24.38
C ALA A 573 -6.83 -9.38 -23.41
N TYR A 574 -7.71 -10.25 -23.91
CA TYR A 574 -8.55 -11.12 -23.06
C TYR A 574 -7.73 -12.11 -22.22
N TYR A 575 -6.55 -12.51 -22.71
CA TYR A 575 -5.69 -13.46 -22.03
C TYR A 575 -4.71 -12.77 -21.08
N LEU A 576 -4.19 -11.60 -21.48
CA LEU A 576 -3.11 -10.91 -20.76
C LEU A 576 -3.62 -9.94 -19.68
N TYR A 577 -4.78 -9.31 -19.91
CA TYR A 577 -5.31 -8.32 -18.97
C TYR A 577 -5.46 -8.89 -17.55
N PRO A 578 -6.13 -10.03 -17.31
CA PRO A 578 -6.29 -10.60 -15.96
C PRO A 578 -4.97 -10.76 -15.20
N GLN A 579 -3.95 -11.28 -15.89
CA GLN A 579 -2.64 -11.58 -15.29
C GLN A 579 -1.87 -10.29 -14.99
N SER A 580 -1.89 -9.33 -15.92
CA SER A 580 -1.24 -8.02 -15.73
C SER A 580 -1.73 -7.27 -14.48
N GLN A 581 -2.97 -7.50 -14.08
CA GLN A 581 -3.62 -6.80 -12.98
C GLN A 581 -3.36 -7.43 -11.60
N LEU A 582 -2.74 -8.61 -11.52
CA LEU A 582 -2.48 -9.34 -10.26
C LEU A 582 -1.84 -8.49 -9.14
N PRO A 583 -0.87 -7.59 -9.40
CA PRO A 583 -0.27 -6.79 -8.33
C PRO A 583 -1.27 -5.94 -7.52
N ARG A 584 -2.45 -5.63 -8.08
CA ARG A 584 -3.52 -4.90 -7.39
C ARG A 584 -4.11 -5.65 -6.19
N ILE A 585 -3.90 -6.96 -6.10
CA ILE A 585 -4.32 -7.76 -4.95
C ILE A 585 -3.70 -7.24 -3.66
N LEU A 586 -2.46 -6.73 -3.69
CA LEU A 586 -1.77 -6.25 -2.49
C LEU A 586 -2.47 -5.03 -1.85
N PRO A 587 -2.71 -3.91 -2.56
CA PRO A 587 -3.46 -2.80 -1.99
C PRO A 587 -4.90 -3.16 -1.63
N LEU A 588 -5.55 -4.07 -2.37
CA LEU A 588 -6.91 -4.54 -2.03
C LEU A 588 -6.93 -5.43 -0.77
N LEU A 589 -5.89 -6.23 -0.55
CA LEU A 589 -5.71 -7.01 0.69
C LEU A 589 -5.44 -6.08 1.88
N ALA A 590 -4.64 -5.04 1.69
CA ALA A 590 -4.46 -3.99 2.69
C ALA A 590 -5.79 -3.27 2.99
N ALA A 591 -6.59 -2.95 1.96
CA ALA A 591 -7.91 -2.37 2.13
C ALA A 591 -8.83 -3.29 2.96
N LEU A 592 -8.83 -4.59 2.65
CA LEU A 592 -9.61 -5.59 3.37
C LEU A 592 -9.22 -5.64 4.84
N TYR A 593 -7.92 -5.61 5.12
CA TYR A 593 -7.43 -5.62 6.49
C TYR A 593 -7.80 -4.35 7.27
N PHE A 594 -7.70 -3.17 6.64
CA PHE A 594 -8.18 -1.92 7.25
C PHE A 594 -9.69 -1.93 7.50
N GLN A 595 -10.48 -2.52 6.60
CA GLN A 595 -11.91 -2.70 6.79
C GLN A 595 -12.21 -3.61 7.98
N ILE A 596 -11.46 -4.73 8.13
CA ILE A 596 -11.59 -5.63 9.27
C ILE A 596 -11.32 -4.89 10.59
N ILE A 597 -10.28 -4.05 10.64
CA ILE A 597 -9.96 -3.27 11.85
C ILE A 597 -10.96 -2.12 12.08
N GLY A 598 -11.90 -1.86 11.18
CA GLY A 598 -12.86 -0.75 11.33
C GLY A 598 -12.23 0.61 11.03
N LEU A 599 -11.27 0.66 10.10
CA LEU A 599 -10.65 1.89 9.57
C LEU A 599 -11.08 2.10 8.10
N PRO A 600 -12.37 2.38 7.82
CA PRO A 600 -12.92 2.38 6.46
C PRO A 600 -12.27 3.43 5.54
N LEU A 601 -11.83 4.57 6.08
CA LEU A 601 -11.13 5.58 5.29
C LEU A 601 -9.79 5.06 4.75
N LEU A 602 -9.01 4.36 5.57
CA LEU A 602 -7.76 3.75 5.12
C LEU A 602 -8.02 2.64 4.10
N ALA A 603 -9.14 1.91 4.24
CA ALA A 603 -9.57 0.93 3.25
C ALA A 603 -9.86 1.60 1.88
N ILE A 604 -10.61 2.71 1.88
CA ILE A 604 -10.89 3.49 0.65
C ILE A 604 -9.59 4.04 0.05
N LEU A 605 -8.68 4.59 0.86
CA LEU A 605 -7.39 5.09 0.37
C LEU A 605 -6.54 3.98 -0.25
N ALA A 606 -6.51 2.79 0.37
CA ALA A 606 -5.82 1.64 -0.18
C ALA A 606 -6.47 1.17 -1.50
N TRP A 607 -7.81 1.19 -1.61
CA TRP A 607 -8.50 0.91 -2.87
C TRP A 607 -8.15 1.97 -3.93
N ILE A 608 -8.19 3.26 -3.63
CA ILE A 608 -7.73 4.31 -4.57
C ILE A 608 -6.29 4.05 -5.01
N GLY A 609 -5.41 3.62 -4.10
CA GLY A 609 -4.07 3.15 -4.44
C GLY A 609 -4.08 2.00 -5.46
N ALA A 610 -4.98 1.03 -5.31
CA ALA A 610 -5.19 -0.05 -6.28
C ALA A 610 -5.69 0.47 -7.64
N ILE A 611 -6.50 1.53 -7.68
CA ILE A 611 -6.97 2.18 -8.93
C ILE A 611 -5.79 2.84 -9.66
N VAL A 612 -4.97 3.59 -8.94
CA VAL A 612 -3.76 4.21 -9.50
C VAL A 612 -2.80 3.14 -10.00
N TRP A 613 -2.67 2.03 -9.27
CA TRP A 613 -1.85 0.91 -9.70
C TRP A 613 -2.40 0.26 -10.98
N ALA A 614 -3.72 0.08 -11.07
CA ALA A 614 -4.39 -0.44 -12.27
C ALA A 614 -4.08 0.39 -13.52
N TYR A 615 -4.17 1.72 -13.40
CA TYR A 615 -3.79 2.64 -14.47
C TYR A 615 -2.39 2.33 -14.99
N PHE A 616 -1.40 2.28 -14.09
CA PHE A 616 -0.02 2.08 -14.47
C PHE A 616 0.23 0.68 -15.07
N LEU A 617 -0.41 -0.37 -14.58
CA LEU A 617 -0.28 -1.73 -15.14
C LEU A 617 -0.89 -1.82 -16.55
N THR A 618 -2.03 -1.17 -16.76
CA THR A 618 -2.71 -1.19 -18.06
C THR A 618 -2.01 -0.31 -19.08
N VAL A 619 -1.47 0.85 -18.69
CA VAL A 619 -0.60 1.66 -19.56
C VAL A 619 0.56 0.80 -20.06
N ASP A 620 1.30 0.15 -19.16
CA ASP A 620 2.44 -0.67 -19.54
C ASP A 620 2.02 -1.84 -20.44
N LEU A 621 0.93 -2.55 -20.10
CA LEU A 621 0.39 -3.62 -20.95
C LEU A 621 0.07 -3.11 -22.36
N CYS A 622 -0.64 -2.00 -22.49
CA CYS A 622 -0.98 -1.42 -23.79
C CYS A 622 0.25 -0.97 -24.57
N THR A 623 1.26 -0.40 -23.89
CA THR A 623 2.53 -0.01 -24.55
C THR A 623 3.32 -1.23 -25.03
N THR A 624 3.31 -2.34 -24.30
CA THR A 624 4.05 -3.55 -24.68
C THR A 624 3.31 -4.36 -25.75
N LEU A 625 1.98 -4.49 -25.60
CA LEU A 625 1.16 -5.29 -26.50
C LEU A 625 0.91 -4.57 -27.83
N TYR A 626 0.55 -3.29 -27.80
CA TYR A 626 0.10 -2.55 -28.99
C TYR A 626 1.08 -1.45 -29.47
N ASP A 627 2.23 -1.28 -28.80
CA ASP A 627 3.17 -0.16 -29.03
C ASP A 627 2.50 1.24 -28.94
N TRP A 628 1.42 1.35 -28.16
CA TRP A 628 0.71 2.62 -27.97
C TRP A 628 1.61 3.65 -27.30
N LYS A 629 1.62 4.87 -27.85
CA LYS A 629 2.43 6.00 -27.34
C LYS A 629 1.54 7.19 -26.99
N GLY A 630 1.98 7.99 -26.01
CA GLY A 630 1.34 9.25 -25.64
C GLY A 630 -0.12 9.10 -25.22
N SER A 631 -1.04 9.74 -25.95
CA SER A 631 -2.46 9.80 -25.62
C SER A 631 -3.17 8.44 -25.68
N GLN A 632 -2.79 7.55 -26.59
CA GLN A 632 -3.38 6.21 -26.69
C GLN A 632 -3.08 5.38 -25.44
N ALA A 633 -1.82 5.41 -24.97
CA ALA A 633 -1.41 4.74 -23.75
C ALA A 633 -2.16 5.29 -22.52
N ILE A 634 -2.30 6.62 -22.43
CA ILE A 634 -3.09 7.27 -21.37
C ILE A 634 -4.54 6.79 -21.41
N LEU A 635 -5.15 6.72 -22.60
CA LEU A 635 -6.53 6.30 -22.76
C LEU A 635 -6.73 4.84 -22.39
N GLY A 636 -5.80 3.96 -22.76
CA GLY A 636 -5.74 2.56 -22.29
C GLY A 636 -5.69 2.46 -20.76
N GLY A 637 -4.83 3.23 -20.13
CA GLY A 637 -4.73 3.32 -18.67
C GLY A 637 -6.00 3.82 -17.97
N LEU A 638 -6.74 4.74 -18.59
CA LEU A 638 -7.95 5.32 -18.00
C LEU A 638 -9.14 4.35 -17.99
N MET A 639 -9.16 3.34 -18.85
CA MET A 639 -10.26 2.36 -18.91
C MET A 639 -10.54 1.67 -17.57
N PRO A 640 -9.55 1.00 -16.93
CA PRO A 640 -9.76 0.40 -15.61
C PRO A 640 -10.06 1.42 -14.53
N VAL A 641 -9.52 2.65 -14.64
CA VAL A 641 -9.74 3.71 -13.65
C VAL A 641 -11.21 4.08 -13.61
N VAL A 642 -11.83 4.33 -14.77
CA VAL A 642 -13.25 4.69 -14.85
C VAL A 642 -14.11 3.57 -14.26
N TRP A 643 -13.84 2.31 -14.63
CA TRP A 643 -14.61 1.18 -14.12
C TRP A 643 -14.46 1.00 -12.60
N GLN A 644 -13.23 1.11 -12.09
CA GLN A 644 -12.96 0.99 -10.66
C GLN A 644 -13.53 2.14 -9.85
N MET A 645 -13.59 3.36 -10.41
CA MET A 645 -14.28 4.47 -9.77
C MET A 645 -15.80 4.22 -9.70
N LEU A 646 -16.40 3.66 -10.76
CA LEU A 646 -17.81 3.27 -10.72
C LEU A 646 -18.07 2.17 -9.68
N LEU A 647 -17.17 1.18 -9.57
CA LEU A 647 -17.22 0.15 -8.52
C LEU A 647 -17.11 0.74 -7.12
N LEU A 648 -16.20 1.68 -6.92
CA LEU A 648 -16.04 2.37 -5.64
C LEU A 648 -17.29 3.17 -5.28
N VAL A 649 -17.89 3.87 -6.26
CA VAL A 649 -19.16 4.59 -6.06
C VAL A 649 -20.28 3.61 -5.72
N ALA A 650 -20.41 2.49 -6.44
CA ALA A 650 -21.39 1.46 -6.14
C ALA A 650 -21.20 0.89 -4.71
N PHE A 651 -19.96 0.62 -4.32
CA PHE A 651 -19.63 0.20 -2.95
C PHE A 651 -20.00 1.23 -1.88
N LEU A 652 -19.86 2.53 -2.16
CA LEU A 652 -20.22 3.58 -1.20
C LEU A 652 -21.74 3.82 -1.10
N LEU A 653 -22.50 3.45 -2.13
CA LEU A 653 -23.95 3.58 -2.19
C LEU A 653 -24.70 2.38 -1.59
N LEU A 654 -24.08 1.20 -1.62
CA LEU A 654 -24.58 -0.06 -1.05
C LEU A 654 -24.21 -0.17 0.43
#